data_AF-A0A2D5AUU5-F1
#
_entry.id   AF-A0A2D5AUU5-F1
#
_cell.length_a   1.000
_cell.length_b   1.000
_cell.length_c   1.000
_cell.angle_alpha   90.00
_cell.angle_beta   90.00
_cell.angle_gamma   90.00
#
_symmetry.space_group_name_H-M   'P 1'
#
loop_
_entity.id
_entity.type
_entity.pdbx_description
1 polymer ?
#
loop_
_entity_poly.entity_id
_entity_poly.type
_entity_poly.pdbx_seq_one_letter_code
_entity_poly.pdbx_strand_id
1 'polypeptide(L)'
;MEDLEVLRRAFEVGALASRREIIMGMQRFFVARLFLVGLLAQSALGQGAIEHRKFPPLKGPYVKLTDNFRDHTNFNVETVRGMASARDGTFYAINTHGSMLVWFADGNPEPAGNWGTLNNPVSLAVFDQLAFVVGGTTHALAVHDRFTGEILSVVSLPSEPGDLVIDETTSIAYICSQAENVVVALDVSDPYGIREIERHVVPGEAPRFLNLDTHPVSGERVLIVAPMLSGNNTVPRRGRSGVHVTLEAATGDIYNVSGLENGGLPDEDLIVLPLVGGVRPAQLSSGREAGTLMLEHARNPLTGEYWALTVDLHNDIAGQRGESELRGIFATNALSIFAPDALSAPRDLPDRIIDLDDEDPFTAGPQYSASSAVSFPYALTFVPETSSTLGGWGFIASSTGDRVAVLDPNGNRLGTLPLPAGAIPRDLIVDEMATSLGVYCWGTNEILVFLLADLTHPPIVLALGVDPTPASVKAGRAIFYDADPSLDGHVTCASCHVAGGSDLLAWKLSGLDDDQKDIMVTQSLIGIQDTPGYHWREERSVREFNGAFVGLLGHDEPLDESPGSELDNFVDFLFSLQPHANHEQSRRRVLDDAITPQVFRNGLSGSAVRGQDVFLFPTVLERPCGACHLPPSGTAGVSVADGALALPRAQTFGVAHLRQLNHRDQDIVVLSDPILGPDDVEIARGGFGLLHSGVVPDILAFAQGFKAFTPQQHADMAAYMHQYDQGTAPAVHVAIQLDVQGTEVAEERIRDLLLRQARRGWIDVVATGRTTVQGQPRELRWLYRPGPGGNEGVFEPDGISAPNLTLAQLSLLAQAGIANYVFLGLPPGNGEMWAHDRDGDGLGRQAEASLGTDPEMTDTDGDTFPDGYEVLHGSDPLVANASVNDTTPPVVAPGFPWLDHTAATFAKFFIECDEPVRLAVEASVAGGPTHQTMVRQPARRHTVVIQGLDRSFDGGVQNRYVATIRAIDLSGNETVSQLEFEMLEACRGIEALVVNDLQWVRTTPMGNTLDATAEILVEFERDAPFQLPAPGQVVVAQVFYRTDPIDPWRLVSNVNSTQLRQDFDIRTIEEDGAITVQEYNVLPGPFLLSPPTDAQGRTLITFNVPDPGVPPGGALELRLGIQAVLERSPGHTPAVPVFEYSSIEVWSMPATASEHRGVEFAF
;
A
#
# COMPACT_ATOMS: atom_id res chain seq x y z
N MET A 1 55.64 23.06 3.10
CA MET A 1 57.01 22.76 2.59
C MET A 1 58.06 23.28 3.55
N GLU A 2 58.07 24.58 3.91
CA GLU A 2 59.03 25.12 4.91
C GLU A 2 58.94 24.44 6.30
N ASP A 3 57.74 24.11 6.80
CA ASP A 3 57.57 23.42 8.09
C ASP A 3 58.08 21.95 8.09
N LEU A 4 58.08 21.29 6.92
CA LEU A 4 58.63 19.93 6.73
C LEU A 4 60.17 19.96 6.74
N GLU A 5 60.76 21.05 6.28
CA GLU A 5 62.21 21.24 6.21
C GLU A 5 62.81 21.55 7.60
N VAL A 6 62.03 22.21 8.47
CA VAL A 6 62.36 22.43 9.89
C VAL A 6 62.33 21.11 10.69
N LEU A 7 61.31 20.27 10.48
CA LEU A 7 61.21 18.95 11.10
C LEU A 7 62.31 17.99 10.63
N ARG A 8 62.65 18.02 9.34
CA ARG A 8 63.75 17.22 8.78
C ARG A 8 65.12 17.64 9.33
N ARG A 9 65.38 18.95 9.45
CA ARG A 9 66.61 19.46 10.07
C ARG A 9 66.69 19.17 11.58
N ALA A 10 65.57 19.15 12.28
CA ALA A 10 65.54 18.76 13.70
C ALA A 10 65.91 17.28 13.91
N PHE A 11 65.52 16.40 12.97
CA PHE A 11 65.87 14.97 12.99
C PHE A 11 67.32 14.70 12.53
N GLU A 12 67.85 15.46 11.58
CA GLU A 12 69.20 15.25 11.02
C GLU A 12 70.34 15.74 11.96
N VAL A 13 70.06 16.63 12.93
CA VAL A 13 71.11 17.25 13.78
C VAL A 13 71.10 16.74 15.24
N GLY A 14 70.20 15.82 15.62
CA GLY A 14 70.24 15.16 16.93
C GLY A 14 70.16 16.11 18.13
N ALA A 15 69.56 17.29 17.98
CA ALA A 15 69.33 18.23 19.06
C ALA A 15 67.93 18.03 19.65
N LEU A 16 67.85 17.88 20.98
CA LEU A 16 66.62 17.74 21.76
C LEU A 16 65.73 18.98 21.61
N ALA A 17 64.85 18.99 20.59
CA ALA A 17 63.70 19.88 20.55
C ALA A 17 62.70 19.44 21.63
N SER A 18 62.18 20.39 22.40
CA SER A 18 61.28 20.08 23.51
C SER A 18 59.97 19.47 22.98
N ARG A 19 59.40 18.52 23.73
CA ARG A 19 58.16 17.77 23.39
C ARG A 19 56.99 18.67 22.96
N ARG A 20 57.01 19.97 23.31
CA ARG A 20 55.99 20.97 22.99
C ARG A 20 56.07 21.50 21.55
N GLU A 21 57.26 21.56 20.95
CA GLU A 21 57.45 22.03 19.56
C GLU A 21 57.05 20.97 18.54
N ILE A 22 57.29 19.69 18.84
CA ILE A 22 56.85 18.54 18.02
C ILE A 22 55.31 18.46 18.00
N ILE A 23 54.66 18.68 19.14
CA ILE A 23 53.19 18.65 19.23
C ILE A 23 52.55 19.81 18.45
N MET A 24 53.12 21.02 18.50
CA MET A 24 52.62 22.15 17.71
C MET A 24 52.84 21.98 16.20
N GLY A 25 53.96 21.38 15.78
CA GLY A 25 54.21 21.03 14.38
C GLY A 25 53.23 19.97 13.84
N MET A 26 52.95 18.92 14.63
CA MET A 26 51.98 17.89 14.26
C MET A 26 50.54 18.42 14.23
N GLN A 27 50.15 19.31 15.16
CA GLN A 27 48.82 19.93 15.15
C GLN A 27 48.61 20.85 13.93
N ARG A 28 49.62 21.63 13.53
CA ARG A 28 49.53 22.46 12.31
C ARG A 28 49.50 21.62 11.04
N PHE A 29 50.23 20.51 10.99
CA PHE A 29 50.19 19.57 9.87
C PHE A 29 48.83 18.84 9.79
N PHE A 30 48.22 18.51 10.94
CA PHE A 30 46.89 17.89 11.00
C PHE A 30 45.78 18.86 10.59
N VAL A 31 45.85 20.12 11.01
CA VAL A 31 44.89 21.18 10.61
C VAL A 31 45.05 21.55 9.13
N ALA A 32 46.27 21.60 8.59
CA ALA A 32 46.49 21.82 7.16
C ALA A 32 46.03 20.64 6.29
N ARG A 33 46.16 19.39 6.78
CA ARG A 33 45.57 18.21 6.12
C ARG A 33 44.05 18.22 6.18
N LEU A 34 43.45 18.63 7.29
CA LEU A 34 41.99 18.80 7.41
C LEU A 34 41.46 19.90 6.49
N PHE A 35 42.21 21.00 6.29
CA PHE A 35 41.83 22.05 5.34
C PHE A 35 42.04 21.64 3.88
N LEU A 36 43.09 20.87 3.56
CA LEU A 36 43.35 20.40 2.19
C LEU A 36 42.46 19.20 1.80
N VAL A 37 42.12 18.32 2.74
CA VAL A 37 41.12 17.26 2.56
C VAL A 37 39.71 17.86 2.53
N GLY A 38 39.45 18.94 3.27
CA GLY A 38 38.20 19.71 3.19
C GLY A 38 38.02 20.43 1.84
N LEU A 39 39.09 21.01 1.27
CA LEU A 39 39.03 21.62 -0.07
C LEU A 39 39.03 20.60 -1.20
N LEU A 40 39.70 19.46 -1.07
CA LEU A 40 39.68 18.38 -2.07
C LEU A 40 38.39 17.54 -2.01
N ALA A 41 37.70 17.48 -0.86
CA ALA A 41 36.36 16.89 -0.75
C ALA A 41 35.27 17.81 -1.33
N GLN A 42 35.46 19.14 -1.27
CA GLN A 42 34.54 20.10 -1.92
C GLN A 42 34.68 20.12 -3.46
N SER A 43 35.82 19.70 -4.02
CA SER A 43 36.00 19.57 -5.48
C SER A 43 35.72 18.17 -6.03
N ALA A 44 35.45 17.18 -5.17
CA ALA A 44 35.11 15.80 -5.56
C ALA A 44 33.59 15.51 -5.49
N LEU A 45 32.78 16.49 -5.07
CA LEU A 45 31.33 16.51 -5.29
C LEU A 45 31.04 17.13 -6.66
N GLY A 46 31.65 16.54 -7.69
CA GLY A 46 31.32 16.84 -9.07
C GLY A 46 29.96 16.23 -9.40
N GLN A 47 29.01 17.11 -9.68
CA GLN A 47 27.76 16.92 -10.42
C GLN A 47 27.64 15.53 -11.08
N GLY A 48 27.08 14.56 -10.34
CA GLY A 48 26.65 13.29 -10.90
C GLY A 48 25.36 13.53 -11.68
N ALA A 49 25.41 13.35 -12.99
CA ALA A 49 24.27 13.53 -13.85
C ALA A 49 23.23 12.42 -13.64
N ILE A 50 21.98 12.80 -13.42
CA ILE A 50 20.82 11.93 -13.14
C ILE A 50 20.27 11.41 -14.48
N GLU A 51 20.27 10.10 -14.75
CA GLU A 51 19.48 9.46 -15.83
C GLU A 51 18.01 9.28 -15.37
N HIS A 52 17.07 9.68 -16.22
CA HIS A 52 15.62 9.60 -16.01
C HIS A 52 15.01 8.64 -17.04
N ARG A 53 14.45 7.48 -16.64
CA ARG A 53 13.62 6.65 -17.53
C ARG A 53 12.18 7.19 -17.57
N LYS A 54 11.60 7.37 -18.77
CA LYS A 54 10.16 7.67 -18.95
C LYS A 54 9.26 6.52 -18.49
N PHE A 55 8.13 6.86 -17.86
CA PHE A 55 6.93 6.04 -17.82
C PHE A 55 6.61 5.48 -19.23
N PRO A 56 6.20 4.21 -19.37
CA PRO A 56 5.62 3.78 -20.63
C PRO A 56 4.40 4.66 -20.93
N PRO A 57 4.24 5.16 -22.16
CA PRO A 57 2.97 5.73 -22.55
C PRO A 57 1.92 4.65 -22.34
N LEU A 58 0.91 4.94 -21.52
CA LEU A 58 -0.28 4.11 -21.40
C LEU A 58 -0.69 3.74 -22.81
N LYS A 59 -0.68 2.44 -23.14
CA LYS A 59 -1.09 1.96 -24.47
C LYS A 59 -2.58 2.26 -24.64
N GLY A 60 -2.92 3.45 -25.15
CA GLY A 60 -4.29 3.86 -25.48
C GLY A 60 -4.68 5.26 -25.00
N PRO A 61 -5.82 5.81 -25.46
CA PRO A 61 -6.42 6.98 -24.82
C PRO A 61 -6.63 6.67 -23.33
N TYR A 62 -6.26 7.59 -22.44
CA TYR A 62 -6.56 7.46 -21.01
C TYR A 62 -8.08 7.38 -20.83
N VAL A 63 -8.62 6.29 -20.24
CA VAL A 63 -10.09 6.07 -20.19
C VAL A 63 -10.70 6.18 -18.80
N LYS A 64 -9.96 6.12 -17.68
CA LYS A 64 -10.63 5.91 -16.38
C LYS A 64 -10.21 6.87 -15.27
N LEU A 65 -11.21 7.59 -14.76
CA LEU A 65 -11.24 8.21 -13.45
C LEU A 65 -11.39 7.09 -12.46
N THR A 66 -10.72 7.28 -11.35
CA THR A 66 -10.94 6.46 -10.18
C THR A 66 -11.94 7.27 -9.38
N ASP A 67 -13.18 6.83 -9.37
CA ASP A 67 -14.20 7.41 -8.51
C ASP A 67 -14.33 6.55 -7.28
N ASN A 68 -14.00 7.14 -6.14
CA ASN A 68 -14.50 6.64 -4.87
C ASN A 68 -15.55 7.63 -4.41
N PHE A 69 -16.79 7.16 -4.38
CA PHE A 69 -17.88 7.90 -3.78
C PHE A 69 -17.43 8.35 -2.40
N ARG A 70 -17.42 9.66 -2.13
CA ARG A 70 -17.20 10.11 -0.75
C ARG A 70 -18.33 9.65 0.16
N ASP A 71 -19.46 9.25 -0.41
CA ASP A 71 -20.52 8.65 0.36
C ASP A 71 -20.04 7.33 0.98
N HIS A 72 -19.02 6.65 0.43
CA HIS A 72 -18.41 5.46 1.03
C HIS A 72 -16.87 5.50 1.09
N THR A 73 -16.33 5.65 2.30
CA THR A 73 -14.90 5.42 2.57
C THR A 73 -14.66 3.99 3.05
N ASN A 74 -13.79 3.24 2.37
CA ASN A 74 -13.40 1.88 2.74
C ASN A 74 -12.01 1.85 3.38
N PHE A 75 -11.94 1.55 4.67
CA PHE A 75 -10.67 1.30 5.37
C PHE A 75 -10.19 -0.16 5.23
N ASN A 76 -10.97 -1.01 4.55
CA ASN A 76 -10.75 -2.45 4.42
C ASN A 76 -10.58 -3.18 5.75
N VAL A 77 -11.40 -2.79 6.72
CA VAL A 77 -11.37 -3.40 8.03
C VAL A 77 -11.99 -4.80 7.95
N GLU A 78 -11.14 -5.80 8.14
CA GLU A 78 -11.50 -7.22 8.14
C GLU A 78 -12.00 -7.63 9.53
N THR A 79 -13.10 -8.40 9.58
CA THR A 79 -13.55 -9.03 10.82
C THR A 79 -12.48 -9.99 11.36
N VAL A 80 -12.21 -9.94 12.66
CA VAL A 80 -11.32 -10.89 13.35
C VAL A 80 -12.14 -11.96 14.06
N ARG A 81 -13.09 -11.57 14.92
CA ARG A 81 -14.01 -12.47 15.61
C ARG A 81 -15.45 -11.96 15.57
N GLY A 82 -16.19 -12.35 14.54
CA GLY A 82 -17.49 -11.77 14.18
C GLY A 82 -18.68 -12.28 14.98
N MET A 83 -18.57 -13.42 15.67
CA MET A 83 -19.70 -14.14 16.26
C MET A 83 -19.48 -14.46 17.74
N ALA A 84 -20.56 -14.47 18.51
CA ALA A 84 -20.54 -14.92 19.90
C ALA A 84 -21.90 -15.53 20.30
N SER A 85 -21.84 -16.61 21.08
CA SER A 85 -23.03 -17.25 21.64
C SER A 85 -23.17 -16.92 23.12
N ALA A 86 -24.37 -16.55 23.54
CA ALA A 86 -24.71 -16.42 24.95
C ALA A 86 -25.10 -17.78 25.54
N ARG A 87 -24.89 -17.94 26.86
CA ARG A 87 -25.26 -19.17 27.60
C ARG A 87 -26.76 -19.50 27.61
N ASP A 88 -27.61 -18.55 27.23
CA ASP A 88 -29.06 -18.76 27.11
C ASP A 88 -29.50 -19.23 25.72
N GLY A 89 -28.55 -19.50 24.81
CA GLY A 89 -28.79 -19.93 23.43
C GLY A 89 -28.83 -18.77 22.44
N THR A 90 -28.93 -17.52 22.90
CA THR A 90 -29.00 -16.37 21.98
C THR A 90 -27.68 -16.21 21.22
N PHE A 91 -27.78 -16.10 19.91
CA PHE A 91 -26.63 -15.97 19.02
C PHE A 91 -26.48 -14.51 18.55
N TYR A 92 -25.27 -13.96 18.65
CA TYR A 92 -24.95 -12.59 18.28
C TYR A 92 -23.85 -12.56 17.22
N ALA A 93 -23.94 -11.58 16.32
CA ALA A 93 -22.92 -11.32 15.32
C ALA A 93 -22.82 -9.82 15.02
N ILE A 94 -21.68 -9.38 14.52
CA ILE A 94 -21.52 -8.01 14.02
C ILE A 94 -21.74 -7.98 12.50
N ASN A 95 -22.34 -6.90 12.00
CA ASN A 95 -22.26 -6.53 10.59
C ASN A 95 -21.16 -5.48 10.46
N THR A 96 -19.97 -5.89 10.01
CA THR A 96 -18.81 -4.99 9.88
C THR A 96 -19.04 -3.87 8.86
N HIS A 97 -19.75 -4.14 7.77
CA HIS A 97 -19.99 -3.15 6.71
C HIS A 97 -21.06 -2.13 7.13
N GLY A 98 -22.16 -2.62 7.72
CA GLY A 98 -23.31 -1.83 8.16
C GLY A 98 -23.19 -1.24 9.56
N SER A 99 -22.11 -1.51 10.30
CA SER A 99 -21.88 -1.04 11.67
C SER A 99 -23.01 -1.40 12.65
N MET A 100 -23.41 -2.69 12.66
CA MET A 100 -24.49 -3.19 13.51
C MET A 100 -24.06 -4.35 14.42
N LEU A 101 -24.72 -4.46 15.57
CA LEU A 101 -24.82 -5.69 16.34
C LEU A 101 -26.15 -6.37 15.99
N VAL A 102 -26.09 -7.60 15.50
CA VAL A 102 -27.24 -8.40 15.06
C VAL A 102 -27.39 -9.58 16.00
N TRP A 103 -28.62 -9.99 16.30
CA TRP A 103 -28.87 -11.18 17.09
C TRP A 103 -30.01 -12.01 16.53
N PHE A 104 -29.91 -13.32 16.78
CA PHE A 104 -30.80 -14.34 16.27
C PHE A 104 -31.39 -15.13 17.44
N ALA A 105 -32.69 -15.40 17.35
CA ALA A 105 -33.35 -16.35 18.23
C ALA A 105 -33.19 -17.76 17.64
N ASP A 106 -33.04 -18.77 18.50
CA ASP A 106 -32.81 -20.17 18.11
C ASP A 106 -33.68 -20.64 16.93
N GLY A 107 -33.01 -21.05 15.86
CA GLY A 107 -33.62 -21.68 14.67
C GLY A 107 -34.35 -20.73 13.72
N ASN A 108 -34.29 -19.41 13.91
CA ASN A 108 -34.86 -18.44 12.97
C ASN A 108 -33.77 -17.90 12.00
N PRO A 109 -33.95 -18.02 10.67
CA PRO A 109 -33.03 -17.42 9.71
C PRO A 109 -33.06 -15.88 9.72
N GLU A 110 -34.19 -15.29 10.10
CA GLU A 110 -34.32 -13.84 10.18
C GLU A 110 -33.77 -13.30 11.52
N PRO A 111 -33.03 -12.18 11.49
CA PRO A 111 -32.61 -11.49 12.70
C PRO A 111 -33.80 -11.21 13.61
N ALA A 112 -33.66 -11.55 14.88
CA ALA A 112 -34.66 -11.18 15.88
C ALA A 112 -34.55 -9.70 16.28
N GLY A 113 -33.38 -9.09 16.03
CA GLY A 113 -33.17 -7.66 16.06
C GLY A 113 -31.75 -7.27 15.65
N ASN A 114 -31.55 -5.97 15.43
CA ASN A 114 -30.25 -5.37 15.19
C ASN A 114 -30.18 -3.98 15.83
N TRP A 115 -28.98 -3.57 16.21
CA TRP A 115 -28.71 -2.30 16.89
C TRP A 115 -27.49 -1.61 16.30
N GLY A 116 -27.51 -0.29 16.21
CA GLY A 116 -26.34 0.47 15.77
C GLY A 116 -25.20 0.36 16.78
N THR A 117 -23.96 0.21 16.30
CA THR A 117 -22.76 0.16 17.15
C THR A 117 -21.66 1.07 16.59
N LEU A 118 -20.40 0.83 16.96
CA LEU A 118 -19.24 1.57 16.47
C LEU A 118 -19.05 1.37 14.95
N ASN A 119 -18.36 2.31 14.31
CA ASN A 119 -18.04 2.21 12.88
C ASN A 119 -17.08 1.05 12.62
N ASN A 120 -17.37 0.23 11.60
CA ASN A 120 -16.63 -0.96 11.19
C ASN A 120 -16.14 -1.84 12.36
N PRO A 121 -17.06 -2.53 13.07
CA PRO A 121 -16.68 -3.42 14.16
C PRO A 121 -15.89 -4.64 13.65
N VAL A 122 -14.95 -5.12 14.45
CA VAL A 122 -14.04 -6.24 14.09
C VAL A 122 -14.14 -7.46 14.98
N SER A 123 -14.49 -7.26 16.25
CA SER A 123 -14.60 -8.35 17.22
C SER A 123 -15.76 -8.16 18.18
N LEU A 124 -16.33 -9.28 18.61
CA LEU A 124 -17.45 -9.37 19.53
C LEU A 124 -17.17 -10.42 20.63
N ALA A 125 -17.57 -10.09 21.86
CA ALA A 125 -17.70 -11.08 22.93
C ALA A 125 -19.00 -10.83 23.72
N VAL A 126 -19.56 -11.89 24.30
CA VAL A 126 -20.74 -11.79 25.16
C VAL A 126 -20.39 -12.34 26.54
N PHE A 127 -20.71 -11.57 27.58
CA PHE A 127 -20.51 -11.97 28.97
C PHE A 127 -21.65 -11.43 29.84
N ASP A 128 -22.29 -12.32 30.60
CA ASP A 128 -23.47 -12.02 31.43
C ASP A 128 -24.63 -11.37 30.65
N GLN A 129 -24.94 -10.11 30.93
CA GLN A 129 -26.02 -9.34 30.27
C GLN A 129 -25.47 -8.38 29.20
N LEU A 130 -24.20 -8.51 28.86
CA LEU A 130 -23.46 -7.53 28.08
C LEU A 130 -22.93 -8.14 26.78
N ALA A 131 -22.95 -7.33 25.72
CA ALA A 131 -22.25 -7.59 24.47
C ALA A 131 -21.16 -6.51 24.29
N PHE A 132 -19.94 -6.96 24.04
CA PHE A 132 -18.74 -6.14 23.94
C PHE A 132 -18.30 -6.10 22.49
N VAL A 133 -18.35 -4.92 21.87
CA VAL A 133 -18.06 -4.73 20.44
C VAL A 133 -16.83 -3.84 20.26
N VAL A 134 -15.81 -4.36 19.59
CA VAL A 134 -14.59 -3.61 19.25
C VAL A 134 -14.78 -2.92 17.90
N GLY A 135 -14.68 -1.59 17.89
CA GLY A 135 -14.69 -0.78 16.67
C GLY A 135 -13.30 -0.66 16.06
N GLY A 136 -13.02 -1.38 14.97
CA GLY A 136 -11.71 -1.42 14.32
C GLY A 136 -11.30 -0.07 13.73
N THR A 137 -12.26 0.71 13.20
CA THR A 137 -12.00 2.10 12.79
C THR A 137 -12.31 3.11 13.87
N THR A 138 -13.18 2.83 14.84
CA THR A 138 -13.48 3.84 15.87
C THR A 138 -12.42 3.90 16.96
N HIS A 139 -11.53 2.89 17.03
CA HIS A 139 -10.52 2.69 18.10
C HIS A 139 -11.16 2.77 19.48
N ALA A 140 -12.25 2.02 19.65
CA ALA A 140 -13.03 2.01 20.87
C ALA A 140 -13.71 0.66 21.12
N LEU A 141 -14.05 0.41 22.38
CA LEU A 141 -14.92 -0.68 22.82
C LEU A 141 -16.28 -0.09 23.17
N ALA A 142 -17.36 -0.62 22.59
CA ALA A 142 -18.73 -0.34 23.01
C ALA A 142 -19.26 -1.51 23.83
N VAL A 143 -19.89 -1.20 24.95
CA VAL A 143 -20.54 -2.20 25.81
C VAL A 143 -22.04 -2.00 25.73
N HIS A 144 -22.72 -2.96 25.13
CA HIS A 144 -24.16 -2.97 24.95
C HIS A 144 -24.83 -3.80 26.04
N ASP A 145 -25.99 -3.35 26.51
CA ASP A 145 -26.98 -4.25 27.10
C ASP A 145 -27.50 -5.18 26.01
N ARG A 146 -27.29 -6.49 26.15
CA ARG A 146 -27.54 -7.45 25.06
C ARG A 146 -29.01 -7.74 24.81
N PHE A 147 -29.92 -7.23 25.64
CA PHE A 147 -31.36 -7.44 25.49
C PHE A 147 -32.05 -6.24 24.86
N THR A 148 -31.54 -5.04 25.13
CA THR A 148 -32.13 -3.78 24.66
C THR A 148 -31.32 -3.14 23.54
N GLY A 149 -30.05 -3.51 23.37
CA GLY A 149 -29.11 -2.90 22.42
C GLY A 149 -28.48 -1.61 22.90
N GLU A 150 -28.89 -1.09 24.06
CA GLU A 150 -28.43 0.19 24.57
C GLU A 150 -26.93 0.16 24.87
N ILE A 151 -26.18 1.12 24.31
CA ILE A 151 -24.76 1.28 24.62
C ILE A 151 -24.63 1.88 26.03
N LEU A 152 -24.19 1.07 26.98
CA LEU A 152 -23.99 1.46 28.37
C LEU A 152 -22.70 2.26 28.56
N SER A 153 -21.64 1.87 27.86
CA SER A 153 -20.36 2.59 27.89
C SER A 153 -19.58 2.52 26.60
N VAL A 154 -18.72 3.52 26.38
CA VAL A 154 -17.71 3.51 25.32
C VAL A 154 -16.33 3.86 25.88
N VAL A 155 -15.36 2.99 25.62
CA VAL A 155 -13.98 3.13 26.11
C VAL A 155 -13.05 3.32 24.92
N SER A 156 -12.20 4.34 24.96
CA SER A 156 -11.16 4.51 23.92
C SER A 156 -10.12 3.40 24.04
N LEU A 157 -9.75 2.82 22.90
CA LEU A 157 -8.70 1.83 22.77
C LEU A 157 -7.47 2.44 22.08
N PRO A 158 -6.31 1.77 22.18
CA PRO A 158 -5.18 1.98 21.27
C PRO A 158 -5.58 1.80 19.80
N SER A 159 -4.74 2.27 18.88
CA SER A 159 -5.05 2.33 17.45
C SER A 159 -5.20 0.97 16.79
N GLU A 160 -6.13 0.86 15.84
CA GLU A 160 -6.40 -0.37 15.07
C GLU A 160 -6.59 -1.60 15.99
N PRO A 161 -7.55 -1.57 16.93
CA PRO A 161 -7.81 -2.70 17.80
C PRO A 161 -8.28 -3.92 16.97
N GLY A 162 -7.84 -5.10 17.36
CA GLY A 162 -8.15 -6.37 16.68
C GLY A 162 -9.11 -7.24 17.50
N ASP A 163 -8.62 -8.40 17.95
CA ASP A 163 -9.40 -9.38 18.70
C ASP A 163 -9.69 -8.99 20.16
N LEU A 164 -10.74 -9.60 20.70
CA LEU A 164 -11.25 -9.43 22.06
C LEU A 164 -11.53 -10.81 22.67
N VAL A 165 -10.97 -11.07 23.86
CA VAL A 165 -11.32 -12.21 24.69
C VAL A 165 -11.63 -11.78 26.11
N ILE A 166 -12.62 -12.40 26.74
CA ILE A 166 -13.03 -12.08 28.12
C ILE A 166 -12.70 -13.24 29.04
N ASP A 167 -11.91 -12.97 30.07
CA ASP A 167 -11.78 -13.84 31.21
C ASP A 167 -12.99 -13.65 32.15
N GLU A 168 -14.00 -14.50 31.97
CA GLU A 168 -15.21 -14.50 32.78
C GLU A 168 -14.96 -14.74 34.28
N THR A 169 -13.84 -15.38 34.65
CA THR A 169 -13.53 -15.69 36.06
C THR A 169 -13.05 -14.47 36.82
N THR A 170 -12.41 -13.53 36.13
CA THR A 170 -11.89 -12.28 36.70
C THR A 170 -12.66 -11.05 36.23
N SER A 171 -13.57 -11.20 35.25
CA SER A 171 -14.26 -10.10 34.57
C SER A 171 -13.27 -9.12 33.95
N ILE A 172 -12.25 -9.65 33.27
CA ILE A 172 -11.23 -8.86 32.57
C ILE A 172 -11.33 -9.13 31.07
N ALA A 173 -11.44 -8.08 30.27
CA ALA A 173 -11.37 -8.15 28.82
C ALA A 173 -9.94 -7.85 28.35
N TYR A 174 -9.41 -8.68 27.45
CA TYR A 174 -8.12 -8.47 26.80
C TYR A 174 -8.36 -8.14 25.34
N ILE A 175 -7.77 -7.03 24.87
CA ILE A 175 -7.95 -6.52 23.51
C ILE A 175 -6.58 -6.20 22.93
N CYS A 176 -6.27 -6.72 21.74
CA CYS A 176 -5.04 -6.38 21.04
C CYS A 176 -5.19 -5.11 20.20
N SER A 177 -4.07 -4.46 19.93
CA SER A 177 -3.94 -3.32 19.05
C SER A 177 -2.80 -3.54 18.09
N GLN A 178 -3.14 -3.57 16.81
CA GLN A 178 -2.23 -3.97 15.74
C GLN A 178 -1.19 -2.89 15.48
N ALA A 179 -1.61 -1.62 15.44
CA ALA A 179 -0.69 -0.53 15.10
C ALA A 179 0.28 -0.14 16.24
N GLU A 180 -0.10 -0.37 17.50
CA GLU A 180 0.75 -0.05 18.66
C GLU A 180 1.47 -1.28 19.25
N ASN A 181 1.28 -2.48 18.69
CA ASN A 181 1.86 -3.74 19.18
C ASN A 181 1.62 -4.00 20.68
N VAL A 182 0.38 -3.82 21.14
CA VAL A 182 0.02 -4.01 22.55
C VAL A 182 -1.23 -4.86 22.75
N VAL A 183 -1.36 -5.44 23.94
CA VAL A 183 -2.61 -5.96 24.50
C VAL A 183 -2.98 -5.14 25.73
N VAL A 184 -4.19 -4.59 25.75
CA VAL A 184 -4.75 -3.91 26.93
C VAL A 184 -5.70 -4.81 27.69
N ALA A 185 -5.62 -4.76 29.02
CA ALA A 185 -6.52 -5.45 29.92
C ALA A 185 -7.47 -4.43 30.55
N LEU A 186 -8.78 -4.65 30.41
CA LEU A 186 -9.85 -3.81 30.92
C LEU A 186 -10.65 -4.53 32.00
N ASP A 187 -10.85 -3.89 33.15
CA ASP A 187 -11.79 -4.35 34.19
C ASP A 187 -13.22 -4.09 33.71
N VAL A 188 -13.96 -5.15 33.40
CA VAL A 188 -15.35 -5.09 32.90
C VAL A 188 -16.37 -5.56 33.93
N SER A 189 -15.99 -5.61 35.21
CA SER A 189 -16.89 -5.98 36.30
C SER A 189 -18.00 -4.95 36.56
N ASP A 190 -17.77 -3.68 36.18
CA ASP A 190 -18.76 -2.61 36.18
C ASP A 190 -18.92 -2.04 34.76
N PRO A 191 -20.06 -2.25 34.08
CA PRO A 191 -20.27 -1.78 32.71
C PRO A 191 -20.22 -0.25 32.58
N TYR A 192 -20.37 0.51 33.66
CA TYR A 192 -20.32 1.98 33.66
C TYR A 192 -18.95 2.53 34.08
N GLY A 193 -18.06 1.68 34.58
CA GLY A 193 -16.80 2.06 35.24
C GLY A 193 -15.56 1.40 34.63
N ILE A 194 -15.63 1.02 33.35
CA ILE A 194 -14.56 0.27 32.67
C ILE A 194 -13.27 1.09 32.65
N ARG A 195 -12.17 0.45 33.02
CA ARG A 195 -10.85 1.06 33.11
C ARG A 195 -9.77 0.10 32.64
N GLU A 196 -8.75 0.66 32.00
CA GLU A 196 -7.50 -0.05 31.74
C GLU A 196 -6.77 -0.31 33.06
N ILE A 197 -6.42 -1.57 33.32
CA ILE A 197 -5.73 -1.99 34.54
C ILE A 197 -4.31 -2.45 34.28
N GLU A 198 -4.03 -2.98 33.07
CA GLU A 198 -2.71 -3.42 32.65
C GLU A 198 -2.57 -3.28 31.12
N ARG A 199 -1.33 -3.12 30.67
CA ARG A 199 -0.95 -3.09 29.25
C ARG A 199 0.30 -3.93 29.05
N HIS A 200 0.25 -4.83 28.09
CA HIS A 200 1.36 -5.67 27.68
C HIS A 200 1.89 -5.22 26.33
N VAL A 201 3.20 -5.05 26.22
CA VAL A 201 3.88 -4.87 24.92
C VAL A 201 4.07 -6.25 24.30
N VAL A 202 3.74 -6.36 23.01
CA VAL A 202 3.90 -7.58 22.23
C VAL A 202 5.18 -7.45 21.39
N PRO A 203 6.18 -8.34 21.58
CA PRO A 203 7.41 -8.38 20.80
C PRO A 203 7.14 -9.11 19.47
N GLY A 204 6.35 -8.48 18.62
CA GLY A 204 5.89 -8.98 17.33
C GLY A 204 5.01 -7.92 16.66
N GLU A 205 4.90 -7.96 15.35
CA GLU A 205 4.22 -6.91 14.58
C GLU A 205 2.75 -7.29 14.32
N ALA A 206 1.84 -6.33 14.53
CA ALA A 206 0.40 -6.46 14.33
C ALA A 206 -0.26 -7.64 15.10
N PRO A 207 -0.23 -7.66 16.45
CA PRO A 207 -0.95 -8.66 17.26
C PRO A 207 -2.43 -8.70 16.89
N ARG A 208 -2.91 -9.88 16.47
CA ARG A 208 -4.23 -9.99 15.85
C ARG A 208 -5.16 -11.01 16.51
N PHE A 209 -4.70 -12.21 16.87
CA PHE A 209 -5.55 -13.26 17.44
C PHE A 209 -5.20 -13.57 18.89
N LEU A 210 -6.22 -13.66 19.74
CA LEU A 210 -6.09 -13.89 21.18
C LEU A 210 -6.77 -15.21 21.57
N ASN A 211 -6.11 -16.00 22.42
CA ASN A 211 -6.72 -17.18 23.03
C ASN A 211 -6.42 -17.25 24.53
N LEU A 212 -7.42 -17.63 25.31
CA LEU A 212 -7.32 -17.81 26.75
C LEU A 212 -7.15 -19.30 27.07
N ASP A 213 -6.04 -19.66 27.71
CA ASP A 213 -5.74 -21.06 28.02
C ASP A 213 -5.20 -21.23 29.45
N THR A 214 -4.84 -22.46 29.80
CA THR A 214 -4.17 -22.85 31.05
C THR A 214 -2.78 -23.35 30.73
N HIS A 215 -1.77 -22.72 31.32
CA HIS A 215 -0.38 -23.09 31.13
C HIS A 215 -0.14 -24.51 31.68
N PRO A 216 0.39 -25.43 30.86
CA PRO A 216 0.37 -26.87 31.14
C PRO A 216 1.22 -27.30 32.35
N VAL A 217 2.25 -26.54 32.71
CA VAL A 217 3.12 -26.85 33.87
C VAL A 217 2.73 -26.12 35.15
N SER A 218 2.54 -24.79 35.12
CA SER A 218 2.14 -24.01 36.30
C SER A 218 0.68 -24.25 36.70
N GLY A 219 -0.19 -24.64 35.76
CA GLY A 219 -1.63 -24.69 35.96
C GLY A 219 -2.29 -23.31 36.09
N GLU A 220 -1.52 -22.23 35.86
CA GLU A 220 -2.04 -20.86 35.85
C GLU A 220 -2.69 -20.55 34.51
N ARG A 221 -3.68 -19.66 34.52
CA ARG A 221 -4.28 -19.18 33.28
C ARG A 221 -3.39 -18.16 32.59
N VAL A 222 -3.37 -18.22 31.27
CA VAL A 222 -2.52 -17.39 30.41
C VAL A 222 -3.31 -16.89 29.21
N LEU A 223 -2.81 -15.81 28.61
CA LEU A 223 -3.25 -15.30 27.33
C LEU A 223 -2.19 -15.66 26.28
N ILE A 224 -2.63 -16.20 25.15
CA ILE A 224 -1.77 -16.54 24.02
C ILE A 224 -2.11 -15.57 22.89
N VAL A 225 -1.08 -14.96 22.31
CA VAL A 225 -1.19 -13.93 21.28
C VAL A 225 -0.44 -14.40 20.03
N ALA A 226 -1.10 -14.30 18.87
CA ALA A 226 -0.45 -14.46 17.57
C ALA A 226 -0.28 -13.09 16.89
N PRO A 227 0.94 -12.64 16.60
CA PRO A 227 1.21 -11.50 15.73
C PRO A 227 1.01 -11.87 14.27
N MET A 228 0.24 -11.07 13.53
CA MET A 228 -0.04 -11.33 12.12
C MET A 228 1.23 -11.35 11.27
N LEU A 229 2.22 -10.53 11.62
CA LEU A 229 3.48 -10.40 10.90
C LEU A 229 4.63 -10.93 11.78
N SER A 230 4.96 -12.21 11.62
CA SER A 230 6.07 -12.86 12.34
C SER A 230 7.40 -12.72 11.57
N GLY A 231 7.32 -12.72 10.23
CA GLY A 231 8.49 -12.71 9.33
C GLY A 231 8.93 -14.13 8.98
N ASN A 232 9.90 -14.26 8.08
CA ASN A 232 10.30 -15.56 7.52
C ASN A 232 11.81 -15.84 7.62
N ASN A 233 12.49 -15.17 8.56
CA ASN A 233 13.93 -15.27 8.74
C ASN A 233 14.76 -14.92 7.50
N THR A 234 14.27 -14.04 6.63
CA THR A 234 15.04 -13.55 5.48
C THR A 234 15.43 -12.08 5.61
N VAL A 235 16.61 -11.74 5.07
CA VAL A 235 17.17 -10.39 5.11
C VAL A 235 17.76 -10.02 3.75
N PRO A 236 17.90 -8.72 3.43
CA PRO A 236 18.65 -8.31 2.26
C PRO A 236 20.15 -8.59 2.48
N ARG A 237 20.81 -9.25 1.52
CA ARG A 237 22.25 -9.53 1.56
C ARG A 237 23.05 -8.23 1.49
N ARG A 238 23.62 -7.79 2.62
CA ARG A 238 24.56 -6.65 2.65
C ARG A 238 25.97 -7.08 2.23
N GLY A 239 26.60 -6.34 1.32
CA GLY A 239 28.01 -6.55 0.96
C GLY A 239 28.94 -6.40 2.17
N ARG A 240 29.98 -7.26 2.27
CA ARG A 240 30.93 -7.29 3.41
C ARG A 240 31.54 -5.90 3.74
N SER A 241 31.45 -5.50 5.00
CA SER A 241 32.20 -4.37 5.57
C SER A 241 33.71 -4.55 5.33
N GLY A 242 34.35 -3.58 4.68
CA GLY A 242 35.81 -3.51 4.50
C GLY A 242 36.38 -3.89 3.12
N VAL A 243 35.54 -4.23 2.13
CA VAL A 243 35.94 -4.31 0.72
C VAL A 243 35.27 -3.14 0.01
N HIS A 244 35.99 -2.44 -0.88
CA HIS A 244 35.35 -1.54 -1.83
C HIS A 244 34.23 -2.32 -2.52
N VAL A 245 32.99 -2.04 -2.14
CA VAL A 245 31.80 -2.66 -2.70
C VAL A 245 31.83 -2.30 -4.17
N THR A 246 32.20 -3.24 -5.03
CA THR A 246 31.81 -3.14 -6.43
C THR A 246 30.30 -3.24 -6.41
N LEU A 247 29.69 -2.27 -7.05
CA LEU A 247 28.25 -2.07 -7.17
C LEU A 247 27.46 -3.34 -7.51
N GLU A 248 28.04 -4.25 -8.30
CA GLU A 248 27.49 -5.60 -8.58
C GLU A 248 27.29 -6.50 -7.35
N ALA A 249 27.84 -6.15 -6.17
CA ALA A 249 27.66 -6.86 -4.91
C ALA A 249 26.75 -6.11 -3.91
N ALA A 250 26.30 -4.91 -4.26
CA ALA A 250 25.28 -4.16 -3.51
C ALA A 250 23.85 -4.44 -4.00
N THR A 251 23.71 -5.14 -5.14
CA THR A 251 22.43 -5.60 -5.69
C THR A 251 22.02 -6.90 -5.02
N GLY A 252 20.98 -6.86 -4.19
CA GLY A 252 20.68 -7.86 -3.16
C GLY A 252 20.31 -9.25 -3.70
N ASP A 253 20.87 -10.27 -3.06
CA ASP A 253 20.17 -11.56 -2.93
C ASP A 253 19.38 -11.51 -1.61
N ILE A 254 18.32 -12.30 -1.51
CA ILE A 254 17.65 -12.57 -0.24
C ILE A 254 18.45 -13.67 0.46
N TYR A 255 18.77 -13.48 1.72
CA TYR A 255 19.53 -14.44 2.51
C TYR A 255 18.68 -14.94 3.68
N ASN A 256 18.50 -16.25 3.74
CA ASN A 256 17.88 -16.90 4.88
C ASN A 256 18.89 -16.97 6.03
N VAL A 257 18.50 -16.44 7.20
CA VAL A 257 19.33 -16.35 8.40
C VAL A 257 18.87 -17.28 9.52
N SER A 258 17.88 -18.13 9.31
CA SER A 258 17.39 -19.05 10.36
C SER A 258 18.52 -19.93 10.94
N GLY A 259 19.49 -20.31 10.09
CA GLY A 259 20.63 -21.15 10.46
C GLY A 259 21.82 -20.45 11.15
N LEU A 260 21.75 -19.17 11.49
CA LEU A 260 22.85 -18.45 12.16
C LEU A 260 23.04 -18.91 13.63
N GLU A 261 24.24 -18.69 14.21
CA GLU A 261 24.57 -19.18 15.58
C GLU A 261 23.65 -18.61 16.69
N ASN A 262 23.01 -17.47 16.46
CA ASN A 262 22.03 -16.85 17.36
C ASN A 262 20.57 -17.28 17.09
N GLY A 263 20.34 -18.18 16.14
CA GLY A 263 19.02 -18.64 15.72
C GLY A 263 18.25 -17.65 14.83
N GLY A 264 18.95 -16.80 14.07
CA GLY A 264 18.36 -15.91 13.07
C GLY A 264 17.72 -14.62 13.62
N LEU A 265 16.67 -14.17 12.95
CA LEU A 265 15.82 -13.06 13.38
C LEU A 265 14.90 -13.51 14.53
N PRO A 266 14.35 -12.58 15.31
CA PRO A 266 13.24 -12.88 16.20
C PRO A 266 12.05 -13.34 15.37
N ASP A 267 11.53 -14.50 15.73
CA ASP A 267 10.47 -15.22 15.03
C ASP A 267 9.47 -15.69 16.10
N GLU A 268 8.68 -14.75 16.60
CA GLU A 268 7.79 -14.96 17.74
C GLU A 268 6.36 -15.27 17.28
N ASP A 269 6.17 -16.51 16.83
CA ASP A 269 4.90 -16.98 16.29
C ASP A 269 3.76 -17.04 17.31
N LEU A 270 4.00 -17.62 18.50
CA LEU A 270 3.03 -17.63 19.61
C LEU A 270 3.65 -17.03 20.88
N ILE A 271 2.98 -16.03 21.42
CA ILE A 271 3.46 -15.25 22.57
C ILE A 271 2.55 -15.53 23.78
N VAL A 272 3.13 -16.08 24.85
CA VAL A 272 2.40 -16.36 26.09
C VAL A 272 2.57 -15.20 27.07
N LEU A 273 1.45 -14.57 27.42
CA LEU A 273 1.36 -13.48 28.38
C LEU A 273 0.68 -13.94 29.69
N PRO A 274 1.14 -13.47 30.87
CA PRO A 274 0.39 -13.64 32.10
C PRO A 274 -0.94 -12.89 32.04
N LEU A 275 -1.96 -13.43 32.71
CA LEU A 275 -3.15 -12.65 33.06
C LEU A 275 -2.85 -11.68 34.20
N VAL A 276 -3.68 -10.64 34.33
CA VAL A 276 -3.54 -9.63 35.39
C VAL A 276 -3.50 -10.28 36.77
N GLY A 277 -2.46 -9.95 37.54
CA GLY A 277 -2.23 -10.50 38.89
C GLY A 277 -1.68 -11.93 38.93
N GLY A 278 -1.41 -12.55 37.79
CA GLY A 278 -0.72 -13.85 37.68
C GLY A 278 0.76 -13.79 38.06
N VAL A 279 1.35 -14.94 38.39
CA VAL A 279 2.81 -15.01 38.58
C VAL A 279 3.41 -14.89 37.20
N ARG A 280 4.08 -13.77 36.89
CA ARG A 280 4.72 -13.54 35.59
C ARG A 280 5.51 -14.79 35.17
N PRO A 281 5.03 -15.65 34.25
CA PRO A 281 6.00 -16.41 33.50
C PRO A 281 6.86 -15.34 32.80
N ALA A 282 8.16 -15.62 32.62
CA ALA A 282 8.89 -14.85 31.62
C ALA A 282 8.05 -14.90 30.35
N GLN A 283 7.91 -13.78 29.63
CA GLN A 283 7.31 -13.81 28.31
C GLN A 283 7.99 -14.94 27.52
N LEU A 284 7.21 -15.98 27.18
CA LEU A 284 7.72 -17.11 26.44
C LEU A 284 7.29 -16.89 24.99
N SER A 285 8.27 -16.62 24.12
CA SER A 285 8.09 -16.89 22.70
C SER A 285 8.19 -18.39 22.50
N SER A 286 7.18 -18.97 21.87
CA SER A 286 7.17 -20.38 21.51
C SER A 286 6.85 -20.51 20.04
N GLY A 287 7.62 -21.36 19.35
CA GLY A 287 7.23 -21.93 18.08
C GLY A 287 7.81 -21.32 16.82
N ARG A 288 9.09 -20.89 16.79
CA ARG A 288 9.73 -20.34 15.57
C ARG A 288 9.54 -21.22 14.34
N GLU A 289 9.68 -20.63 13.15
CA GLU A 289 9.48 -21.25 11.85
C GLU A 289 8.07 -21.89 11.69
N ALA A 290 7.04 -21.39 12.40
CA ALA A 290 5.67 -21.86 12.20
C ALA A 290 5.04 -21.30 10.92
N GLY A 291 5.45 -20.10 10.50
CA GLY A 291 5.11 -19.49 9.22
C GLY A 291 5.27 -17.98 9.24
N THR A 292 5.23 -17.38 8.06
CA THR A 292 5.45 -15.93 7.90
C THR A 292 4.33 -15.08 8.48
N LEU A 293 3.08 -15.50 8.23
CA LEU A 293 1.86 -14.86 8.72
C LEU A 293 1.16 -15.79 9.70
N MET A 294 0.90 -15.32 10.92
CA MET A 294 0.15 -16.09 11.92
C MET A 294 -1.32 -15.69 11.95
N LEU A 295 -2.19 -16.68 11.94
CA LEU A 295 -3.65 -16.52 11.91
C LEU A 295 -4.27 -17.07 13.21
N GLU A 296 -5.50 -17.58 13.15
CA GLU A 296 -6.18 -18.10 14.34
C GLU A 296 -5.44 -19.32 14.94
N HIS A 297 -5.54 -19.46 16.26
CA HIS A 297 -4.90 -20.53 17.02
C HIS A 297 -5.75 -20.98 18.20
N ALA A 298 -5.73 -22.28 18.48
CA ALA A 298 -6.50 -22.83 19.59
C ALA A 298 -5.97 -24.19 20.03
N ARG A 299 -6.27 -24.55 21.28
CA ARG A 299 -5.97 -25.87 21.84
C ARG A 299 -7.08 -26.86 21.49
N ASN A 300 -6.72 -27.99 20.89
CA ASN A 300 -7.65 -29.08 20.64
C ASN A 300 -8.16 -29.64 21.98
N PRO A 301 -9.47 -29.68 22.24
CA PRO A 301 -10.02 -30.06 23.54
C PRO A 301 -9.83 -31.55 23.85
N LEU A 302 -9.69 -32.42 22.84
CA LEU A 302 -9.53 -33.86 23.04
C LEU A 302 -8.06 -34.26 23.21
N THR A 303 -7.18 -33.81 22.30
CA THR A 303 -5.77 -34.22 22.30
C THR A 303 -4.91 -33.34 23.21
N GLY A 304 -5.36 -32.10 23.45
CA GLY A 304 -4.60 -31.08 24.15
C GLY A 304 -3.46 -30.48 23.32
N GLU A 305 -3.30 -30.88 22.05
CA GLU A 305 -2.35 -30.27 21.12
C GLU A 305 -2.76 -28.83 20.80
N TYR A 306 -1.79 -27.95 20.59
CA TYR A 306 -2.03 -26.57 20.20
C TYR A 306 -1.93 -26.43 18.68
N TRP A 307 -2.95 -25.88 18.04
CA TRP A 307 -3.00 -25.71 16.59
C TRP A 307 -2.92 -24.22 16.26
N ALA A 308 -2.04 -23.84 15.34
CA ALA A 308 -1.91 -22.49 14.81
C ALA A 308 -1.99 -22.55 13.29
N LEU A 309 -2.80 -21.68 12.70
CA LEU A 309 -2.92 -21.54 11.26
C LEU A 309 -1.89 -20.54 10.75
N THR A 310 -1.21 -20.85 9.65
CA THR A 310 -0.14 -20.01 9.11
C THR A 310 -0.17 -19.94 7.60
N VAL A 311 0.37 -18.85 7.07
CA VAL A 311 0.77 -18.72 5.66
C VAL A 311 2.26 -18.49 5.65
N ASP A 312 3.01 -19.38 5.01
CA ASP A 312 4.46 -19.23 4.87
C ASP A 312 4.81 -18.69 3.47
N LEU A 313 5.59 -17.61 3.42
CA LEU A 313 5.94 -16.89 2.20
C LEU A 313 7.38 -17.19 1.79
N HIS A 314 7.54 -17.66 0.55
CA HIS A 314 8.79 -18.20 0.05
C HIS A 314 9.49 -17.21 -0.88
N ASN A 315 10.10 -16.17 -0.31
CA ASN A 315 10.86 -15.16 -1.08
C ASN A 315 12.33 -15.55 -1.33
N ASP A 316 12.79 -16.68 -0.80
CA ASP A 316 14.18 -17.16 -0.87
C ASP A 316 14.37 -18.42 -1.74
N ILE A 317 13.34 -18.83 -2.52
CA ILE A 317 13.41 -20.03 -3.36
C ILE A 317 14.58 -19.94 -4.35
N ALA A 318 15.49 -20.91 -4.24
CA ALA A 318 16.72 -20.91 -5.02
C ALA A 318 16.46 -21.00 -6.53
N GLY A 319 16.87 -19.95 -7.25
CA GLY A 319 16.81 -19.90 -8.71
C GLY A 319 15.48 -19.43 -9.30
N GLN A 320 14.46 -19.16 -8.47
CA GLN A 320 13.19 -18.57 -8.90
C GLN A 320 13.23 -17.05 -8.66
N ARG A 321 13.23 -16.28 -9.74
CA ARG A 321 13.53 -14.84 -9.79
C ARG A 321 12.55 -14.06 -10.66
N GLY A 322 11.52 -14.71 -11.19
CA GLY A 322 10.52 -14.10 -12.05
C GLY A 322 9.12 -14.61 -11.79
N GLU A 323 8.13 -13.84 -12.25
CA GLU A 323 6.70 -14.16 -12.10
C GLU A 323 6.41 -15.59 -12.60
N SER A 324 6.95 -15.98 -13.77
CA SER A 324 6.75 -17.32 -14.34
C SER A 324 7.37 -18.46 -13.52
N GLU A 325 8.41 -18.17 -12.74
CA GLU A 325 9.13 -19.16 -11.93
C GLU A 325 8.48 -19.33 -10.56
N LEU A 326 7.98 -18.25 -9.97
CA LEU A 326 7.20 -18.26 -8.73
C LEU A 326 5.73 -18.61 -8.94
N ARG A 327 5.27 -18.71 -10.19
CA ARG A 327 3.88 -18.86 -10.59
C ARG A 327 3.14 -19.87 -9.71
N GLY A 328 2.33 -19.37 -8.78
CA GLY A 328 1.53 -20.16 -7.86
C GLY A 328 2.30 -20.93 -6.78
N ILE A 329 3.57 -20.68 -6.48
CA ILE A 329 4.34 -21.45 -5.47
C ILE A 329 5.05 -20.58 -4.42
N PHE A 330 4.74 -19.28 -4.39
CA PHE A 330 5.37 -18.32 -3.48
C PHE A 330 4.78 -18.31 -2.06
N ALA A 331 3.74 -19.12 -1.80
CA ALA A 331 3.17 -19.28 -0.47
C ALA A 331 2.74 -20.73 -0.21
N THR A 332 2.81 -21.15 1.04
CA THR A 332 2.25 -22.42 1.53
C THR A 332 1.26 -22.13 2.66
N ASN A 333 0.05 -22.69 2.58
CA ASN A 333 -0.94 -22.55 3.64
C ASN A 333 -0.84 -23.76 4.58
N ALA A 334 -0.63 -23.53 5.87
CA ALA A 334 -0.28 -24.60 6.79
C ALA A 334 -1.07 -24.60 8.10
N LEU A 335 -1.12 -25.78 8.71
CA LEU A 335 -1.51 -26.00 10.09
C LEU A 335 -0.28 -26.46 10.88
N SER A 336 0.21 -25.57 11.75
CA SER A 336 1.31 -25.83 12.67
C SER A 336 0.77 -26.38 13.99
N ILE A 337 1.23 -27.57 14.39
CA ILE A 337 0.75 -28.30 15.55
C ILE A 337 1.87 -28.46 16.57
N PHE A 338 1.59 -28.04 17.80
CA PHE A 338 2.48 -28.15 18.94
C PHE A 338 1.93 -29.15 19.96
N ALA A 339 2.85 -29.88 20.61
CA ALA A 339 2.52 -30.84 21.65
C ALA A 339 1.81 -30.17 22.84
N PRO A 340 1.05 -30.93 23.66
CA PRO A 340 0.27 -30.35 24.76
C PRO A 340 1.05 -29.57 25.81
N ASP A 341 2.37 -29.77 25.90
CA ASP A 341 3.29 -29.10 26.81
C ASP A 341 4.06 -27.94 26.14
N ALA A 342 3.74 -27.59 24.89
CA ALA A 342 4.48 -26.60 24.10
C ALA A 342 4.47 -25.17 24.67
N LEU A 343 3.49 -24.86 25.52
CA LEU A 343 3.42 -23.57 26.21
C LEU A 343 4.27 -23.51 27.49
N SER A 344 5.01 -24.58 27.84
CA SER A 344 5.73 -24.67 29.11
C SER A 344 7.16 -24.16 29.12
N ALA A 345 7.76 -23.95 27.95
CA ALA A 345 9.12 -23.46 27.76
C ALA A 345 9.25 -22.82 26.36
N PRO A 346 10.21 -21.91 26.13
CA PRO A 346 10.53 -21.47 24.78
C PRO A 346 10.86 -22.69 23.91
N ARG A 347 10.22 -22.80 22.75
CA ARG A 347 10.48 -23.84 21.76
C ARG A 347 10.81 -23.19 20.42
N ASP A 348 11.70 -23.85 19.70
CA ASP A 348 12.20 -23.33 18.42
C ASP A 348 11.42 -23.83 17.21
N LEU A 349 10.63 -24.92 17.27
CA LEU A 349 9.92 -25.45 16.10
C LEU A 349 8.55 -26.06 16.49
N PRO A 350 7.54 -26.03 15.59
CA PRO A 350 6.36 -26.88 15.70
C PRO A 350 6.73 -28.37 15.74
N ASP A 351 5.93 -29.18 16.44
CA ASP A 351 6.13 -30.63 16.47
C ASP A 351 5.76 -31.26 15.13
N ARG A 352 4.76 -30.70 14.44
CA ARG A 352 4.27 -31.12 13.12
C ARG A 352 3.75 -29.91 12.34
N ILE A 353 4.05 -29.84 11.05
CA ILE A 353 3.44 -28.90 10.11
C ILE A 353 2.66 -29.72 9.09
N ILE A 354 1.41 -29.37 8.85
CA ILE A 354 0.53 -29.98 7.86
C ILE A 354 0.31 -28.96 6.75
N ASP A 355 0.74 -29.28 5.53
CA ASP A 355 0.35 -28.53 4.33
C ASP A 355 -1.16 -28.69 4.12
N LEU A 356 -1.88 -27.57 4.07
CA LEU A 356 -3.33 -27.54 3.90
C LEU A 356 -3.73 -27.49 2.41
N ASP A 357 -2.79 -27.49 1.47
CA ASP A 357 -3.07 -27.46 0.04
C ASP A 357 -2.91 -28.85 -0.65
N ASP A 358 -2.37 -29.86 0.05
CA ASP A 358 -2.04 -31.28 -0.32
C ASP A 358 -0.49 -31.54 -0.37
N GLU A 359 0.10 -32.59 -1.01
CA GLU A 359 1.55 -32.95 -0.78
C GLU A 359 2.62 -32.20 -1.65
N ASP A 360 3.53 -31.50 -0.95
CA ASP A 360 4.94 -31.04 -1.18
C ASP A 360 5.32 -30.22 -2.46
N PRO A 361 5.55 -28.88 -2.34
CA PRO A 361 5.79 -27.97 -3.47
C PRO A 361 7.28 -27.64 -3.69
N PHE A 362 7.99 -28.37 -4.56
CA PHE A 362 9.31 -27.93 -5.04
C PHE A 362 9.48 -27.95 -6.56
N THR A 363 8.38 -27.92 -7.33
CA THR A 363 8.42 -27.81 -8.80
C THR A 363 7.32 -26.91 -9.34
N ALA A 364 7.61 -26.10 -10.37
CA ALA A 364 6.62 -25.24 -11.04
C ALA A 364 5.63 -26.06 -11.90
N GLY A 365 4.33 -25.68 -11.87
CA GLY A 365 3.21 -26.38 -12.51
C GLY A 365 2.16 -26.82 -11.47
N PRO A 366 0.95 -27.29 -11.88
CA PRO A 366 -0.11 -27.66 -10.92
C PRO A 366 0.39 -28.78 -9.99
N GLN A 367 0.59 -28.46 -8.71
CA GLN A 367 1.05 -29.41 -7.69
C GLN A 367 -0.12 -29.87 -6.81
N TYR A 368 -1.13 -29.02 -6.67
CA TYR A 368 -2.21 -29.17 -5.71
C TYR A 368 -3.55 -29.31 -6.41
N SER A 369 -4.61 -29.54 -5.63
CA SER A 369 -5.96 -29.50 -6.16
C SER A 369 -6.67 -28.23 -5.70
N ALA A 370 -6.95 -27.34 -6.65
CA ALA A 370 -7.78 -26.16 -6.42
C ALA A 370 -9.14 -26.46 -5.79
N SER A 371 -9.64 -27.71 -5.89
CA SER A 371 -10.91 -28.13 -5.27
C SER A 371 -10.81 -28.54 -3.78
N SER A 372 -9.60 -28.76 -3.27
CA SER A 372 -9.33 -29.11 -1.87
C SER A 372 -8.42 -28.12 -1.15
N ALA A 373 -7.66 -27.28 -1.85
CA ALA A 373 -6.78 -26.28 -1.26
C ALA A 373 -7.48 -25.39 -0.23
N VAL A 374 -6.79 -25.03 0.85
CA VAL A 374 -7.31 -24.21 1.94
C VAL A 374 -6.45 -22.96 2.01
N SER A 375 -6.63 -22.13 0.98
CA SER A 375 -5.98 -20.85 0.84
C SER A 375 -6.27 -19.93 2.02
N PHE A 376 -5.22 -19.28 2.54
CA PHE A 376 -5.27 -18.28 3.61
C PHE A 376 -6.14 -18.73 4.80
N PRO A 377 -5.71 -19.76 5.56
CA PRO A 377 -6.49 -20.43 6.59
C PRO A 377 -6.70 -19.50 7.80
N TYR A 378 -7.85 -18.84 7.87
CA TYR A 378 -8.00 -17.66 8.74
C TYR A 378 -8.61 -17.97 10.10
N ALA A 379 -9.65 -18.83 10.15
CA ALA A 379 -10.38 -19.13 11.38
C ALA A 379 -10.35 -20.63 11.70
N LEU A 380 -10.28 -20.95 13.00
CA LEU A 380 -10.23 -22.30 13.55
C LEU A 380 -11.26 -22.46 14.66
N THR A 381 -12.00 -23.56 14.66
CA THR A 381 -12.83 -23.95 15.80
C THR A 381 -12.82 -25.47 15.99
N PHE A 382 -13.06 -25.91 17.23
CA PHE A 382 -13.11 -27.32 17.58
C PHE A 382 -14.48 -27.71 18.11
N VAL A 383 -14.90 -28.93 17.79
CA VAL A 383 -16.03 -29.55 18.46
C VAL A 383 -15.65 -29.88 19.91
N PRO A 384 -16.43 -29.46 20.91
CA PRO A 384 -16.10 -29.68 22.31
C PRO A 384 -16.08 -31.17 22.67
N GLU A 385 -15.32 -31.54 23.71
CA GLU A 385 -15.20 -32.93 24.20
C GLU A 385 -16.52 -33.52 24.72
N THR A 386 -17.52 -32.68 24.96
CA THR A 386 -18.89 -33.09 25.33
C THR A 386 -19.57 -33.90 24.22
N SER A 387 -19.13 -33.74 22.96
CA SER A 387 -19.58 -34.57 21.85
C SER A 387 -18.91 -35.95 21.88
N SER A 388 -19.71 -36.99 22.15
CA SER A 388 -19.20 -38.37 22.16
C SER A 388 -18.78 -38.91 20.78
N THR A 389 -19.15 -38.24 19.69
CA THR A 389 -18.93 -38.73 18.32
C THR A 389 -17.92 -37.90 17.55
N LEU A 390 -17.91 -36.58 17.77
CA LEU A 390 -17.08 -35.64 17.01
C LEU A 390 -16.12 -34.83 17.91
N GLY A 391 -16.04 -35.12 19.22
CA GLY A 391 -15.19 -34.37 20.14
C GLY A 391 -13.75 -34.25 19.63
N GLY A 392 -13.22 -33.03 19.63
CA GLY A 392 -11.88 -32.71 19.13
C GLY A 392 -11.76 -32.58 17.61
N TRP A 393 -12.81 -32.78 16.83
CA TRP A 393 -12.77 -32.49 15.39
C TRP A 393 -12.57 -30.99 15.16
N GLY A 394 -11.73 -30.64 14.19
CA GLY A 394 -11.40 -29.26 13.85
C GLY A 394 -12.04 -28.81 12.54
N PHE A 395 -12.40 -27.52 12.47
CA PHE A 395 -12.85 -26.86 11.26
C PHE A 395 -11.96 -25.65 10.97
N ILE A 396 -11.50 -25.52 9.73
CA ILE A 396 -10.62 -24.43 9.29
C ILE A 396 -11.26 -23.69 8.12
N ALA A 397 -11.47 -22.38 8.24
CA ALA A 397 -12.01 -21.55 7.17
C ALA A 397 -10.91 -21.09 6.22
N SER A 398 -11.07 -21.36 4.93
CA SER A 398 -10.25 -20.80 3.86
C SER A 398 -10.82 -19.45 3.47
N SER A 399 -10.18 -18.35 3.91
CA SER A 399 -10.72 -17.01 3.69
C SER A 399 -10.67 -16.55 2.23
N THR A 400 -9.86 -17.20 1.42
CA THR A 400 -9.68 -16.87 0.00
C THR A 400 -10.10 -17.99 -0.96
N GLY A 401 -10.43 -19.19 -0.46
CA GLY A 401 -10.91 -20.32 -1.27
C GLY A 401 -12.39 -20.66 -1.04
N ASP A 402 -13.14 -19.82 -0.31
CA ASP A 402 -14.57 -19.96 -0.04
C ASP A 402 -15.01 -21.37 0.38
N ARG A 403 -14.31 -21.92 1.38
CA ARG A 403 -14.59 -23.26 1.91
C ARG A 403 -14.16 -23.43 3.35
N VAL A 404 -14.65 -24.50 3.98
CA VAL A 404 -14.22 -24.94 5.32
C VAL A 404 -13.68 -26.35 5.26
N ALA A 405 -12.43 -26.56 5.68
CA ALA A 405 -11.87 -27.89 5.83
C ALA A 405 -12.34 -28.55 7.13
N VAL A 406 -12.60 -29.85 7.06
CA VAL A 406 -13.01 -30.70 8.19
C VAL A 406 -11.86 -31.64 8.53
N LEU A 407 -11.39 -31.62 9.77
CA LEU A 407 -10.23 -32.38 10.23
C LEU A 407 -10.59 -33.27 11.42
N ASP A 408 -10.00 -34.46 11.47
CA ASP A 408 -10.04 -35.30 12.66
C ASP A 408 -9.20 -34.69 13.80
N PRO A 409 -9.29 -35.21 15.04
CA PRO A 409 -8.52 -34.66 16.15
C PRO A 409 -7.00 -34.75 16.03
N ASN A 410 -6.49 -35.53 15.06
CA ASN A 410 -5.06 -35.63 14.76
C ASN A 410 -4.67 -34.72 13.59
N GLY A 411 -5.55 -33.85 13.07
CA GLY A 411 -5.25 -32.96 11.95
C GLY A 411 -5.33 -33.64 10.58
N ASN A 412 -5.86 -34.86 10.46
CA ASN A 412 -6.08 -35.47 9.14
C ASN A 412 -7.34 -34.87 8.50
N ARG A 413 -7.24 -34.42 7.25
CA ARG A 413 -8.39 -33.92 6.49
C ARG A 413 -9.38 -35.04 6.17
N LEU A 414 -10.65 -34.80 6.48
CA LEU A 414 -11.77 -35.69 6.22
C LEU A 414 -12.63 -35.24 5.03
N GLY A 415 -12.63 -33.94 4.74
CA GLY A 415 -13.36 -33.34 3.62
C GLY A 415 -13.38 -31.81 3.69
N THR A 416 -14.16 -31.20 2.81
CA THR A 416 -14.39 -29.76 2.74
C THR A 416 -15.88 -29.44 2.61
N LEU A 417 -16.29 -28.31 3.16
CA LEU A 417 -17.63 -27.72 2.99
C LEU A 417 -17.50 -26.53 2.04
N PRO A 418 -18.17 -26.53 0.88
CA PRO A 418 -18.14 -25.39 -0.03
C PRO A 418 -18.99 -24.24 0.53
N LEU A 419 -18.54 -23.00 0.31
CA LEU A 419 -19.28 -21.78 0.56
C LEU A 419 -19.62 -21.09 -0.77
N PRO A 420 -20.53 -20.10 -0.79
CA PRO A 420 -20.76 -19.27 -1.96
C PRO A 420 -19.49 -18.53 -2.39
N ALA A 421 -19.32 -18.31 -3.70
CA ALA A 421 -18.21 -17.50 -4.22
C ALA A 421 -18.28 -16.06 -3.68
N GLY A 422 -17.12 -15.52 -3.28
CA GLY A 422 -16.99 -14.24 -2.61
C GLY A 422 -17.43 -14.26 -1.14
N ALA A 423 -17.57 -15.43 -0.50
CA ALA A 423 -17.97 -15.54 0.91
C ALA A 423 -16.94 -14.94 1.86
N ILE A 424 -15.65 -15.12 1.59
CA ILE A 424 -14.52 -14.62 2.39
C ILE A 424 -14.73 -14.94 3.88
N PRO A 425 -14.74 -16.21 4.29
CA PRO A 425 -15.07 -16.59 5.67
C PRO A 425 -14.01 -16.10 6.67
N ARG A 426 -14.44 -15.47 7.76
CA ARG A 426 -13.54 -14.84 8.76
C ARG A 426 -13.67 -15.36 10.19
N ASP A 427 -14.74 -16.07 10.53
CA ASP A 427 -14.93 -16.59 11.88
C ASP A 427 -15.72 -17.90 11.83
N LEU A 428 -15.46 -18.78 12.80
CA LEU A 428 -16.09 -20.08 12.95
C LEU A 428 -16.50 -20.29 14.40
N ILE A 429 -17.71 -20.78 14.61
CA ILE A 429 -18.18 -21.13 15.96
C ILE A 429 -18.97 -22.44 15.95
N VAL A 430 -18.63 -23.33 16.87
CA VAL A 430 -19.44 -24.50 17.21
C VAL A 430 -20.27 -24.17 18.45
N ASP A 431 -21.56 -24.49 18.41
CA ASP A 431 -22.43 -24.28 19.57
C ASP A 431 -22.03 -25.20 20.74
N GLU A 432 -22.35 -24.79 21.97
CA GLU A 432 -21.98 -25.54 23.19
C GLU A 432 -22.52 -26.98 23.21
N MET A 433 -23.64 -27.23 22.52
CA MET A 433 -24.24 -28.56 22.43
C MET A 433 -23.64 -29.44 21.31
N ALA A 434 -22.68 -28.92 20.55
CA ALA A 434 -22.04 -29.59 19.41
C ALA A 434 -23.06 -30.11 18.38
N THR A 435 -24.04 -29.28 18.04
CA THR A 435 -25.10 -29.58 17.07
C THR A 435 -24.92 -28.87 15.74
N SER A 436 -24.24 -27.72 15.71
CA SER A 436 -24.11 -26.86 14.54
C SER A 436 -22.75 -26.17 14.45
N LEU A 437 -22.37 -25.81 13.23
CA LEU A 437 -21.21 -24.99 12.90
C LEU A 437 -21.70 -23.72 12.21
N GLY A 438 -21.47 -22.56 12.80
CA GLY A 438 -21.65 -21.25 12.17
C GLY A 438 -20.39 -20.80 11.46
N VAL A 439 -20.53 -20.31 10.23
CA VAL A 439 -19.46 -19.75 9.39
C VAL A 439 -19.80 -18.30 9.08
N TYR A 440 -18.98 -17.36 9.54
CA TYR A 440 -19.15 -15.94 9.24
C TYR A 440 -18.55 -15.59 7.89
N CYS A 441 -19.38 -15.25 6.91
CA CYS A 441 -18.99 -14.90 5.55
C CYS A 441 -18.93 -13.38 5.41
N TRP A 442 -17.74 -12.79 5.56
CA TRP A 442 -17.56 -11.34 5.54
C TRP A 442 -17.83 -10.72 4.17
N GLY A 443 -17.53 -11.45 3.09
CA GLY A 443 -17.67 -10.96 1.73
C GLY A 443 -19.12 -10.88 1.25
N THR A 444 -19.93 -11.92 1.57
CA THR A 444 -21.38 -11.97 1.29
C THR A 444 -22.26 -11.37 2.38
N ASN A 445 -21.67 -11.00 3.53
CA ASN A 445 -22.33 -10.39 4.67
C ASN A 445 -23.47 -11.27 5.27
N GLU A 446 -23.17 -12.55 5.45
CA GLU A 446 -24.12 -13.54 5.97
C GLU A 446 -23.41 -14.55 6.89
N ILE A 447 -24.20 -15.36 7.61
CA ILE A 447 -23.69 -16.50 8.38
C ILE A 447 -24.32 -17.77 7.85
N LEU A 448 -23.50 -18.77 7.56
CA LEU A 448 -23.94 -20.09 7.13
C LEU A 448 -23.87 -21.08 8.29
N VAL A 449 -25.00 -21.66 8.65
CA VAL A 449 -25.11 -22.61 9.78
C VAL A 449 -25.30 -24.03 9.25
N PHE A 450 -24.27 -24.86 9.43
CA PHE A 450 -24.25 -26.27 9.06
C PHE A 450 -24.65 -27.15 10.24
N LEU A 451 -25.37 -28.25 9.99
CA LEU A 451 -25.73 -29.23 11.01
C LEU A 451 -24.60 -30.26 11.17
N LEU A 452 -24.02 -30.37 12.36
CA LEU A 452 -22.91 -31.31 12.61
C LEU A 452 -23.32 -32.78 12.48
N ALA A 453 -24.61 -33.09 12.69
CA ALA A 453 -25.15 -34.44 12.52
C ALA A 453 -25.22 -34.89 11.05
N ASP A 454 -25.28 -33.93 10.11
CA ASP A 454 -25.32 -34.17 8.66
C ASP A 454 -24.81 -32.94 7.90
N LEU A 455 -23.49 -32.90 7.68
CA LEU A 455 -22.81 -31.82 6.96
C LEU A 455 -23.16 -31.77 5.46
N THR A 456 -23.93 -32.74 4.94
CA THR A 456 -24.42 -32.70 3.55
C THR A 456 -25.74 -31.95 3.40
N HIS A 457 -26.39 -31.61 4.52
CA HIS A 457 -27.58 -30.78 4.50
C HIS A 457 -27.22 -29.33 4.09
N PRO A 458 -28.02 -28.67 3.23
CA PRO A 458 -27.79 -27.26 2.92
C PRO A 458 -27.75 -26.41 4.20
N PRO A 459 -26.84 -25.43 4.29
CA PRO A 459 -26.75 -24.58 5.47
C PRO A 459 -27.98 -23.69 5.59
N ILE A 460 -28.32 -23.32 6.83
CA ILE A 460 -29.27 -22.25 7.11
C ILE A 460 -28.50 -20.92 6.94
N VAL A 461 -29.04 -20.01 6.13
CA VAL A 461 -28.46 -18.68 5.91
C VAL A 461 -29.06 -17.70 6.91
N LEU A 462 -28.21 -16.99 7.65
CA LEU A 462 -28.60 -15.89 8.53
C LEU A 462 -28.08 -14.57 7.94
N ALA A 463 -28.97 -13.65 7.60
CA ALA A 463 -28.59 -12.36 6.99
C ALA A 463 -28.11 -11.35 8.05
N LEU A 464 -26.98 -10.67 7.81
CA LEU A 464 -26.46 -9.63 8.71
C LEU A 464 -26.99 -8.20 8.42
N GLY A 465 -27.77 -8.05 7.34
CA GLY A 465 -28.31 -6.76 6.87
C GLY A 465 -27.53 -6.16 5.71
N VAL A 466 -27.65 -4.85 5.47
CA VAL A 466 -27.02 -4.20 4.30
C VAL A 466 -25.49 -4.11 4.43
N ASP A 467 -24.81 -4.33 3.31
CA ASP A 467 -23.45 -3.89 3.03
C ASP A 467 -23.52 -2.65 2.10
N PRO A 468 -23.31 -1.42 2.65
CA PRO A 468 -23.44 -0.17 1.92
C PRO A 468 -22.24 0.11 0.99
N THR A 469 -21.27 -0.80 0.88
CA THR A 469 -20.19 -0.66 -0.08
C THR A 469 -20.73 -0.64 -1.52
N PRO A 470 -20.24 0.26 -2.39
CA PRO A 470 -20.58 0.31 -3.81
C PRO A 470 -20.48 -1.06 -4.49
N ALA A 471 -21.38 -1.37 -5.42
CA ALA A 471 -21.42 -2.68 -6.09
C ALA A 471 -20.10 -3.05 -6.79
N SER A 472 -19.42 -2.10 -7.45
CA SER A 472 -18.12 -2.35 -8.09
C SER A 472 -17.02 -2.66 -7.07
N VAL A 473 -17.02 -1.99 -5.92
CA VAL A 473 -16.08 -2.24 -4.82
C VAL A 473 -16.34 -3.60 -4.17
N LYS A 474 -17.60 -4.01 -4.00
CA LYS A 474 -17.95 -5.37 -3.51
C LYS A 474 -17.48 -6.45 -4.48
N ALA A 475 -17.70 -6.27 -5.78
CA ALA A 475 -17.23 -7.19 -6.81
C ALA A 475 -15.69 -7.24 -6.88
N GLY A 476 -15.02 -6.09 -6.79
CA GLY A 476 -13.56 -6.01 -6.76
C GLY A 476 -12.94 -6.62 -5.52
N ARG A 477 -13.60 -6.49 -4.36
CA ARG A 477 -13.23 -7.15 -3.11
C ARG A 477 -13.24 -8.66 -3.27
N ALA A 478 -14.28 -9.23 -3.90
CA ALA A 478 -14.32 -10.66 -4.19
C ALA A 478 -13.11 -11.09 -5.04
N ILE A 479 -12.80 -10.35 -6.11
CA ILE A 479 -11.64 -10.64 -6.98
C ILE A 479 -10.30 -10.58 -6.22
N PHE A 480 -10.12 -9.61 -5.31
CA PHE A 480 -8.87 -9.46 -4.55
C PHE A 480 -8.56 -10.66 -3.64
N TYR A 481 -9.61 -11.29 -3.10
CA TYR A 481 -9.51 -12.44 -2.20
C TYR A 481 -9.80 -13.78 -2.90
N ASP A 482 -10.07 -13.84 -4.19
CA ASP A 482 -10.44 -15.08 -4.87
C ASP A 482 -9.20 -15.89 -5.29
N ALA A 483 -8.98 -17.03 -4.64
CA ALA A 483 -7.89 -17.94 -4.94
C ALA A 483 -8.25 -18.96 -6.02
N ASP A 484 -9.54 -19.24 -6.26
CA ASP A 484 -10.01 -20.33 -7.13
C ASP A 484 -9.44 -20.26 -8.56
N PRO A 485 -9.28 -19.08 -9.19
CA PRO A 485 -8.70 -18.98 -10.52
C PRO A 485 -7.16 -19.07 -10.54
N SER A 486 -6.47 -19.05 -9.39
CA SER A 486 -5.02 -19.27 -9.34
C SER A 486 -4.66 -20.69 -9.73
N LEU A 487 -3.39 -20.94 -10.14
CA LEU A 487 -2.94 -22.21 -10.74
C LEU A 487 -3.40 -23.46 -9.95
N ASP A 488 -3.39 -23.34 -8.62
CA ASP A 488 -3.63 -24.40 -7.65
C ASP A 488 -4.72 -24.02 -6.63
N GLY A 489 -5.42 -22.89 -6.82
CA GLY A 489 -6.52 -22.49 -5.93
C GLY A 489 -6.09 -21.94 -4.56
N HIS A 490 -4.82 -21.55 -4.39
CA HIS A 490 -4.22 -21.37 -3.05
C HIS A 490 -3.47 -20.05 -2.78
N VAL A 491 -3.33 -19.17 -3.77
CA VAL A 491 -2.68 -17.86 -3.62
C VAL A 491 -3.54 -16.74 -4.18
N THR A 492 -3.40 -15.54 -3.59
CA THR A 492 -4.12 -14.33 -4.01
C THR A 492 -3.24 -13.09 -3.89
N CYS A 493 -3.79 -11.92 -4.24
CA CYS A 493 -3.17 -10.64 -3.92
C CYS A 493 -2.95 -10.47 -2.40
N ALA A 494 -3.88 -10.99 -1.57
CA ALA A 494 -3.83 -10.88 -0.12
C ALA A 494 -2.66 -11.65 0.52
N SER A 495 -2.05 -12.61 -0.20
CA SER A 495 -0.87 -13.34 0.26
C SER A 495 0.33 -12.42 0.52
N CYS A 496 0.57 -11.43 -0.35
CA CYS A 496 1.65 -10.44 -0.16
C CYS A 496 1.10 -9.09 0.33
N HIS A 497 -0.10 -8.72 -0.09
CA HIS A 497 -0.78 -7.48 0.31
C HIS A 497 -1.80 -7.75 1.40
N VAL A 498 -1.32 -8.19 2.56
CA VAL A 498 -2.15 -8.60 3.71
C VAL A 498 -3.09 -7.46 4.12
N ALA A 499 -4.41 -7.69 4.04
CA ALA A 499 -5.45 -6.68 4.23
C ALA A 499 -5.30 -5.41 3.36
N GLY A 500 -4.66 -5.51 2.20
CA GLY A 500 -4.27 -4.40 1.33
C GLY A 500 -2.96 -3.71 1.73
N GLY A 501 -2.37 -4.09 2.86
CA GLY A 501 -1.08 -3.60 3.37
C GLY A 501 0.13 -4.26 2.70
N SER A 502 1.13 -4.59 3.51
CA SER A 502 2.39 -5.18 3.09
C SER A 502 2.73 -6.35 4.01
N ASP A 503 3.27 -7.42 3.45
CA ASP A 503 3.89 -8.54 4.17
C ASP A 503 5.21 -8.17 4.85
N LEU A 504 5.72 -6.95 4.63
CA LEU A 504 7.03 -6.46 5.08
C LEU A 504 8.22 -7.31 4.59
N LEU A 505 8.04 -8.06 3.50
CA LEU A 505 9.10 -8.81 2.83
C LEU A 505 9.54 -8.11 1.54
N ALA A 506 10.75 -8.44 1.07
CA ALA A 506 11.19 -8.11 -0.28
C ALA A 506 11.13 -9.32 -1.20
N TRP A 507 10.82 -9.04 -2.47
CA TRP A 507 10.66 -10.04 -3.52
C TRP A 507 11.58 -9.75 -4.70
N LYS A 508 12.04 -10.82 -5.36
CA LYS A 508 12.83 -10.75 -6.58
C LYS A 508 11.95 -11.10 -7.79
N LEU A 509 11.13 -10.15 -8.23
CA LEU A 509 10.19 -10.32 -9.35
C LEU A 509 10.72 -9.63 -10.63
N SER A 510 11.57 -10.33 -11.39
CA SER A 510 12.15 -9.85 -12.65
C SER A 510 11.67 -10.65 -13.86
N GLY A 511 11.42 -9.97 -14.99
CA GLY A 511 10.81 -10.62 -16.17
C GLY A 511 11.79 -11.36 -17.08
N LEU A 512 13.08 -11.00 -17.12
CA LEU A 512 14.10 -11.50 -18.06
C LEU A 512 15.54 -11.17 -17.58
N ASP A 513 16.56 -11.78 -18.20
CA ASP A 513 18.00 -11.50 -17.96
C ASP A 513 18.41 -10.01 -18.16
N ASP A 514 17.59 -9.22 -18.85
CA ASP A 514 17.82 -7.81 -19.19
C ASP A 514 16.90 -6.80 -18.45
N ASP A 515 15.82 -7.23 -17.81
CA ASP A 515 15.08 -6.46 -16.78
C ASP A 515 15.61 -6.83 -15.39
N GLN A 516 16.86 -6.45 -15.11
CA GLN A 516 17.49 -6.64 -13.81
C GLN A 516 16.81 -5.74 -12.75
N LYS A 517 15.62 -6.16 -12.29
CA LYS A 517 15.03 -5.65 -11.06
C LYS A 517 15.81 -6.20 -9.88
N ASP A 518 16.21 -5.33 -8.96
CA ASP A 518 16.73 -5.76 -7.67
C ASP A 518 15.57 -6.26 -6.78
N ILE A 519 15.87 -6.74 -5.58
CA ILE A 519 14.86 -7.07 -4.57
C ILE A 519 14.00 -5.83 -4.25
N MET A 520 12.70 -6.02 -4.11
CA MET A 520 11.75 -4.94 -3.85
C MET A 520 10.79 -5.30 -2.73
N VAL A 521 10.76 -4.48 -1.68
CA VAL A 521 9.83 -4.59 -0.57
C VAL A 521 8.40 -4.42 -1.06
N THR A 522 7.46 -5.25 -0.62
CA THR A 522 6.05 -5.10 -0.98
C THR A 522 5.53 -3.73 -0.58
N GLN A 523 4.99 -2.96 -1.53
CA GLN A 523 4.34 -1.68 -1.22
C GLN A 523 2.91 -1.91 -0.71
N SER A 524 2.46 -1.07 0.22
CA SER A 524 1.06 -1.05 0.63
C SER A 524 0.17 -0.56 -0.52
N LEU A 525 -0.97 -1.21 -0.72
CA LEU A 525 -2.01 -0.77 -1.67
C LEU A 525 -2.95 0.27 -1.04
N ILE A 526 -2.81 0.55 0.25
CA ILE A 526 -3.68 1.48 0.97
C ILE A 526 -3.37 2.93 0.57
N GLY A 527 -4.38 3.60 0.00
CA GLY A 527 -4.31 4.99 -0.45
C GLY A 527 -3.64 5.19 -1.82
N ILE A 528 -3.36 4.14 -2.59
CA ILE A 528 -2.58 4.28 -3.84
C ILE A 528 -3.27 5.11 -4.93
N GLN A 529 -4.58 5.39 -4.80
CA GLN A 529 -5.31 6.27 -5.71
C GLN A 529 -4.64 7.64 -5.89
N ASP A 530 -4.05 8.17 -4.82
CA ASP A 530 -3.39 9.49 -4.79
C ASP A 530 -1.87 9.39 -5.01
N THR A 531 -1.37 8.25 -5.51
CA THR A 531 0.06 8.02 -5.78
C THR A 531 0.27 7.41 -7.18
N PRO A 532 -0.21 8.06 -8.26
CA PRO A 532 -0.13 7.49 -9.60
C PRO A 532 1.31 7.35 -10.08
N GLY A 533 1.57 6.19 -10.67
CA GLY A 533 2.91 5.63 -10.77
C GLY A 533 3.04 4.51 -9.78
N TYR A 534 2.75 3.29 -10.24
CA TYR A 534 2.72 2.12 -9.38
C TYR A 534 3.96 1.28 -9.61
N HIS A 535 4.32 0.48 -8.61
CA HIS A 535 5.63 -0.15 -8.45
C HIS A 535 6.74 0.86 -8.07
N TRP A 536 7.86 0.36 -7.53
CA TRP A 536 8.94 1.21 -7.01
C TRP A 536 9.60 2.12 -8.04
N ARG A 537 9.55 1.78 -9.33
CA ARG A 537 10.15 2.58 -10.41
C ARG A 537 9.09 3.39 -11.17
N GLU A 538 7.86 3.46 -10.65
CA GLU A 538 6.72 4.14 -11.26
C GLU A 538 6.49 3.71 -12.72
N GLU A 539 6.81 2.47 -13.07
CA GLU A 539 6.85 2.03 -14.46
C GLU A 539 5.51 1.48 -14.98
N ARG A 540 4.47 1.39 -14.15
CA ARG A 540 3.19 0.77 -14.50
C ARG A 540 2.01 1.59 -14.00
N SER A 541 0.89 1.49 -14.72
CA SER A 541 -0.46 1.74 -14.25
C SER A 541 -1.04 0.50 -13.55
N VAL A 542 -2.08 0.65 -12.71
CA VAL A 542 -2.73 -0.49 -12.06
C VAL A 542 -3.24 -1.52 -13.07
N ARG A 543 -3.78 -1.07 -14.22
CA ARG A 543 -4.28 -1.97 -15.26
C ARG A 543 -3.18 -2.84 -15.89
N GLU A 544 -1.94 -2.35 -15.95
CA GLU A 544 -0.82 -3.13 -16.49
C GLU A 544 -0.38 -4.28 -15.57
N PHE A 545 -0.92 -4.35 -14.34
CA PHE A 545 -0.77 -5.54 -13.49
C PHE A 545 -1.76 -6.65 -13.83
N ASN A 546 -2.66 -6.48 -14.81
CA ASN A 546 -3.56 -7.56 -15.24
C ASN A 546 -2.78 -8.82 -15.71
N GLY A 547 -1.55 -8.62 -16.21
CA GLY A 547 -0.65 -9.73 -16.53
C GLY A 547 -0.21 -10.58 -15.34
N ALA A 548 -0.23 -10.06 -14.11
CA ALA A 548 0.18 -10.78 -12.90
C ALA A 548 -0.82 -11.89 -12.52
N PHE A 549 -2.10 -11.76 -12.88
CA PHE A 549 -3.10 -12.83 -12.68
C PHE A 549 -2.67 -14.10 -13.42
N VAL A 550 -2.19 -13.99 -14.66
CA VAL A 550 -1.70 -15.12 -15.44
C VAL A 550 -0.23 -15.46 -15.11
N GLY A 551 0.61 -14.44 -15.00
CA GLY A 551 2.06 -14.59 -14.86
C GLY A 551 2.49 -15.09 -13.48
N LEU A 552 1.88 -14.57 -12.41
CA LEU A 552 2.26 -14.82 -11.02
C LEU A 552 1.24 -15.71 -10.28
N LEU A 553 -0.06 -15.41 -10.35
CA LEU A 553 -1.08 -16.24 -9.70
C LEU A 553 -1.39 -17.51 -10.51
N GLY A 554 -1.20 -17.43 -11.82
CA GLY A 554 -1.30 -18.55 -12.73
C GLY A 554 -2.69 -18.82 -13.32
N HIS A 555 -3.56 -17.81 -13.37
CA HIS A 555 -4.86 -17.86 -14.04
C HIS A 555 -4.76 -18.37 -15.48
N ASP A 556 -5.87 -18.94 -15.95
CA ASP A 556 -6.02 -19.36 -17.35
C ASP A 556 -5.97 -18.15 -18.30
N GLU A 557 -6.62 -17.04 -17.92
CA GLU A 557 -6.72 -15.81 -18.71
C GLU A 557 -6.65 -14.58 -17.78
N PRO A 558 -6.27 -13.39 -18.29
CA PRO A 558 -6.34 -12.15 -17.52
C PRO A 558 -7.80 -11.75 -17.26
N LEU A 559 -8.03 -10.81 -16.32
CA LEU A 559 -9.36 -10.27 -16.06
C LEU A 559 -9.92 -9.57 -17.31
N ASP A 560 -11.24 -9.64 -17.51
CA ASP A 560 -11.91 -8.90 -18.59
C ASP A 560 -11.64 -7.39 -18.47
N GLU A 561 -11.27 -6.75 -19.59
CA GLU A 561 -10.92 -5.33 -19.67
C GLU A 561 -12.04 -4.46 -20.27
N SER A 562 -13.18 -5.07 -20.63
CA SER A 562 -14.35 -4.36 -21.16
C SER A 562 -14.83 -3.28 -20.18
N PRO A 563 -15.29 -2.09 -20.62
CA PRO A 563 -15.69 -1.06 -19.67
C PRO A 563 -16.82 -1.51 -18.72
N GLY A 564 -16.58 -1.43 -17.41
CA GLY A 564 -17.47 -1.93 -16.35
C GLY A 564 -17.32 -3.43 -16.01
N SER A 565 -16.26 -4.08 -16.47
CA SER A 565 -15.96 -5.51 -16.22
C SER A 565 -15.21 -5.77 -14.91
N GLU A 566 -14.66 -6.98 -14.78
CA GLU A 566 -13.82 -7.45 -13.68
C GLU A 566 -12.63 -6.54 -13.36
N LEU A 567 -11.82 -6.16 -14.36
CA LEU A 567 -10.66 -5.28 -14.11
C LEU A 567 -11.09 -3.92 -13.57
N ASP A 568 -12.23 -3.39 -14.04
CA ASP A 568 -12.76 -2.14 -13.55
C ASP A 568 -13.17 -2.24 -12.08
N ASN A 569 -13.84 -3.32 -11.69
CA ASN A 569 -14.25 -3.58 -10.31
C ASN A 569 -13.03 -3.78 -9.39
N PHE A 570 -12.04 -4.58 -9.82
CA PHE A 570 -10.79 -4.78 -9.08
C PHE A 570 -10.06 -3.45 -8.81
N VAL A 571 -9.96 -2.60 -9.83
CA VAL A 571 -9.35 -1.27 -9.72
C VAL A 571 -10.15 -0.38 -8.76
N ASP A 572 -11.48 -0.41 -8.81
CA ASP A 572 -12.33 0.38 -7.90
C ASP A 572 -12.16 -0.07 -6.45
N PHE A 573 -12.04 -1.38 -6.19
CA PHE A 573 -11.72 -1.89 -4.85
C PHE A 573 -10.35 -1.39 -4.37
N LEU A 574 -9.28 -1.54 -5.15
CA LEU A 574 -7.94 -1.09 -4.77
C LEU A 574 -7.90 0.41 -4.45
N PHE A 575 -8.58 1.22 -5.26
CA PHE A 575 -8.62 2.64 -5.00
C PHE A 575 -9.49 3.00 -3.82
N SER A 576 -10.53 2.22 -3.49
CA SER A 576 -11.37 2.46 -2.31
C SER A 576 -10.59 2.40 -0.99
N LEU A 577 -9.47 1.67 -0.94
CA LEU A 577 -8.64 1.48 0.25
C LEU A 577 -8.06 2.82 0.74
N GLN A 578 -8.48 3.28 1.92
CA GLN A 578 -7.97 4.49 2.56
C GLN A 578 -7.13 4.17 3.80
N PRO A 579 -6.06 4.95 4.08
CA PRO A 579 -5.25 4.76 5.28
C PRO A 579 -6.05 5.13 6.52
N HIS A 580 -5.89 4.38 7.61
CA HIS A 580 -6.24 4.87 8.94
C HIS A 580 -5.51 6.19 9.23
N ALA A 581 -5.94 6.96 10.22
CA ALA A 581 -5.18 8.10 10.69
C ALA A 581 -3.90 7.62 11.37
N ASN A 582 -2.85 8.43 11.28
CA ASN A 582 -1.59 8.10 11.91
C ASN A 582 -1.76 8.11 13.43
N HIS A 583 -1.49 6.97 14.08
CA HIS A 583 -1.68 6.80 15.53
C HIS A 583 -0.70 7.61 16.37
N GLU A 584 0.43 8.02 15.81
CA GLU A 584 1.41 8.89 16.44
C GLU A 584 1.11 10.39 16.18
N GLN A 585 0.09 10.71 15.38
CA GLN A 585 -0.35 12.09 15.18
C GLN A 585 -1.28 12.54 16.33
N SER A 586 -1.20 13.81 16.72
CA SER A 586 -2.17 14.39 17.66
C SER A 586 -3.60 14.21 17.18
N ARG A 587 -4.49 13.81 18.10
CA ARG A 587 -5.93 13.72 17.81
C ARG A 587 -6.51 15.03 17.27
N ARG A 588 -5.92 16.17 17.61
CA ARG A 588 -6.30 17.51 17.11
C ARG A 588 -5.77 17.82 15.69
N ARG A 589 -5.06 16.87 15.06
CA ARG A 589 -4.42 16.99 13.75
C ARG A 589 -3.44 18.17 13.70
N VAL A 590 -2.55 18.23 14.68
CA VAL A 590 -1.47 19.21 14.81
C VAL A 590 -0.20 18.47 15.23
N LEU A 591 0.96 19.03 14.89
CA LEU A 591 2.23 18.50 15.41
C LEU A 591 2.33 18.78 16.91
N ASP A 592 2.73 17.77 17.68
CA ASP A 592 2.79 17.83 19.13
C ASP A 592 3.99 17.06 19.67
N ASP A 593 5.03 17.78 20.11
CA ASP A 593 6.26 17.20 20.65
C ASP A 593 6.02 16.32 21.91
N ALA A 594 4.84 16.40 22.54
CA ALA A 594 4.49 15.55 23.68
C ALA A 594 4.03 14.14 23.27
N ILE A 595 3.76 13.89 21.97
CA ILE A 595 3.27 12.61 21.46
C ILE A 595 4.41 11.70 20.98
N THR A 596 5.45 12.27 20.37
CA THR A 596 6.73 11.57 20.11
C THR A 596 7.88 12.11 20.96
N PRO A 597 7.79 12.12 22.31
CA PRO A 597 8.94 12.38 23.16
C PRO A 597 9.84 11.14 23.21
N GLN A 598 10.20 10.60 22.04
CA GLN A 598 11.11 9.47 21.92
C GLN A 598 12.53 9.99 22.09
N VAL A 599 13.23 9.46 23.09
CA VAL A 599 14.70 9.48 23.08
C VAL A 599 15.11 8.43 22.07
N PHE A 600 15.53 8.88 20.90
CA PHE A 600 15.97 8.01 19.82
C PHE A 600 17.25 7.25 20.21
N ARG A 601 17.62 6.22 19.43
CA ARG A 601 18.79 5.36 19.68
C ARG A 601 20.13 6.13 19.77
N ASN A 602 20.19 7.35 19.23
CA ASN A 602 21.32 8.26 19.37
C ASN A 602 21.35 9.04 20.71
N GLY A 603 20.39 8.79 21.62
CA GLY A 603 20.27 9.44 22.93
C GLY A 603 19.64 10.84 22.90
N LEU A 604 19.11 11.29 21.77
CA LEU A 604 18.50 12.62 21.60
C LEU A 604 16.97 12.55 21.55
N SER A 605 16.30 13.54 22.14
CA SER A 605 14.86 13.73 21.96
C SER A 605 14.60 14.54 20.70
N GLY A 606 13.75 14.05 19.81
CA GLY A 606 13.29 14.80 18.64
C GLY A 606 12.18 15.80 18.95
N SER A 607 11.95 16.74 18.04
CA SER A 607 10.78 17.63 17.99
C SER A 607 10.17 17.57 16.60
N ALA A 608 8.91 17.15 16.52
CA ALA A 608 8.17 17.05 15.27
C ALA A 608 7.96 18.45 14.65
N VAL A 609 7.75 19.48 15.48
CA VAL A 609 7.59 20.87 15.03
C VAL A 609 8.87 21.36 14.35
N ARG A 610 10.04 21.16 14.97
CA ARG A 610 11.32 21.51 14.34
C ARG A 610 11.63 20.61 13.14
N GLY A 611 11.25 19.34 13.21
CA GLY A 611 11.40 18.38 12.12
C GLY A 611 10.68 18.83 10.86
N GLN A 612 9.47 19.38 10.99
CA GLN A 612 8.74 19.98 9.87
C GLN A 612 9.54 21.10 9.20
N ASP A 613 10.17 21.99 10.00
CA ASP A 613 11.02 23.05 9.45
C ASP A 613 12.23 22.48 8.71
N VAL A 614 12.87 21.43 9.23
CA VAL A 614 13.97 20.73 8.55
C VAL A 614 13.48 20.08 7.24
N PHE A 615 12.27 19.54 7.22
CA PHE A 615 11.68 18.86 6.07
C PHE A 615 11.28 19.83 4.95
N LEU A 616 10.60 20.92 5.30
CA LEU A 616 10.05 21.89 4.33
C LEU A 616 11.05 22.98 3.95
N PHE A 617 11.96 23.35 4.85
CA PHE A 617 12.84 24.51 4.69
C PHE A 617 14.28 24.21 5.19
N PRO A 618 14.96 23.15 4.70
CA PRO A 618 16.31 22.87 5.11
C PRO A 618 17.25 23.98 4.68
N THR A 619 18.12 24.40 5.60
CA THR A 619 19.12 25.44 5.34
C THR A 619 20.41 24.90 4.70
N VAL A 620 20.55 23.57 4.62
CA VAL A 620 21.79 22.89 4.23
C VAL A 620 21.65 21.98 3.01
N LEU A 621 20.43 21.76 2.52
CA LEU A 621 20.17 21.03 1.28
C LEU A 621 19.87 22.03 0.16
N GLU A 622 20.27 21.69 -1.05
CA GLU A 622 19.91 22.48 -2.24
C GLU A 622 18.40 22.43 -2.53
N ARG A 623 17.70 21.43 -1.98
CA ARG A 623 16.25 21.22 -2.13
C ARG A 623 15.60 20.75 -0.83
N PRO A 624 14.39 21.22 -0.52
CA PRO A 624 13.58 20.69 0.58
C PRO A 624 13.04 19.30 0.29
N CYS A 625 12.84 18.49 1.33
CA CYS A 625 12.11 17.22 1.22
C CYS A 625 10.68 17.48 0.72
N GLY A 626 10.08 18.59 1.16
CA GLY A 626 8.77 19.09 0.70
C GLY A 626 8.66 19.40 -0.79
N ALA A 627 9.77 19.43 -1.55
CA ALA A 627 9.69 19.55 -3.01
C ALA A 627 9.17 18.27 -3.68
N CYS A 628 9.45 17.10 -3.09
CA CYS A 628 9.06 15.82 -3.68
C CYS A 628 8.10 15.02 -2.77
N HIS A 629 7.99 15.37 -1.48
CA HIS A 629 7.06 14.73 -0.52
C HIS A 629 6.03 15.73 0.02
N LEU A 630 4.77 15.61 -0.40
CA LEU A 630 3.69 16.53 -0.04
C LEU A 630 2.54 15.82 0.67
N PRO A 631 1.95 16.41 1.72
CA PRO A 631 0.79 15.83 2.35
C PRO A 631 -0.45 15.99 1.44
N PRO A 632 -1.44 15.10 1.55
CA PRO A 632 -1.51 13.97 2.48
C PRO A 632 -0.92 12.65 1.95
N SER A 633 -0.57 12.58 0.66
CA SER A 633 -0.04 11.34 0.05
C SER A 633 1.38 11.02 0.49
N GLY A 634 2.16 12.03 0.91
CA GLY A 634 3.58 11.86 1.16
C GLY A 634 4.43 11.82 -0.11
N THR A 635 3.83 12.04 -1.29
CA THR A 635 4.56 12.08 -2.56
C THR A 635 3.96 13.12 -3.50
N ALA A 636 4.82 13.82 -4.22
CA ALA A 636 4.43 14.74 -5.27
C ALA A 636 4.19 14.02 -6.62
N GLY A 637 4.26 12.68 -6.68
CA GLY A 637 4.13 11.92 -7.94
C GLY A 637 5.29 12.19 -8.90
N VAL A 638 6.50 12.31 -8.32
CA VAL A 638 7.74 12.56 -9.04
C VAL A 638 8.70 11.41 -8.81
N SER A 639 9.56 11.18 -9.79
CA SER A 639 10.59 10.14 -9.73
C SER A 639 11.96 10.81 -9.55
N VAL A 640 12.85 10.17 -8.82
CA VAL A 640 14.20 10.66 -8.53
C VAL A 640 15.23 9.59 -8.83
N ALA A 641 16.47 10.00 -9.10
CA ALA A 641 17.54 9.04 -9.18
C ALA A 641 17.77 8.33 -7.85
N ASP A 642 18.12 7.04 -7.86
CA ASP A 642 18.59 6.38 -6.65
C ASP A 642 19.91 7.02 -6.20
N GLY A 643 19.88 7.69 -5.04
CA GLY A 643 21.03 8.35 -4.45
C GLY A 643 22.01 7.39 -3.76
N ALA A 644 21.69 6.09 -3.68
CA ALA A 644 22.65 5.08 -3.29
C ALA A 644 23.71 4.95 -4.39
N LEU A 645 24.97 5.20 -4.03
CA LEU A 645 26.18 5.08 -4.86
C LEU A 645 25.96 4.31 -6.18
N ALA A 646 26.02 5.01 -7.31
CA ALA A 646 26.53 4.64 -8.64
C ALA A 646 26.24 3.25 -9.25
N LEU A 647 25.02 2.67 -9.21
CA LEU A 647 24.73 1.47 -10.01
C LEU A 647 24.40 1.85 -11.47
N PRO A 648 25.08 1.30 -12.50
CA PRO A 648 24.83 1.65 -13.91
C PRO A 648 23.51 1.09 -14.49
N ARG A 649 22.68 0.39 -13.71
CA ARG A 649 21.48 -0.28 -14.19
C ARG A 649 20.36 -0.16 -13.15
N ALA A 650 19.27 0.50 -13.56
CA ALA A 650 18.10 0.96 -12.79
C ALA A 650 18.33 2.23 -11.95
N GLN A 651 18.30 3.40 -12.60
CA GLN A 651 18.67 4.66 -11.94
C GLN A 651 17.51 5.50 -11.42
N THR A 652 16.23 5.23 -11.73
CA THR A 652 15.11 6.11 -11.33
C THR A 652 14.05 5.35 -10.52
N PHE A 653 13.68 5.88 -9.36
CA PHE A 653 12.64 5.37 -8.49
C PHE A 653 11.55 6.41 -8.27
N GLY A 654 10.32 5.95 -8.12
CA GLY A 654 9.26 6.79 -7.61
C GLY A 654 9.57 7.30 -6.22
N VAL A 655 9.25 8.57 -5.97
CA VAL A 655 9.31 9.09 -4.61
C VAL A 655 8.21 8.41 -3.82
N ALA A 656 8.60 7.48 -2.96
CA ALA A 656 7.68 6.67 -2.19
C ALA A 656 6.75 7.55 -1.35
N HIS A 657 5.47 7.17 -1.32
CA HIS A 657 4.50 7.77 -0.43
C HIS A 657 4.90 7.56 1.04
N LEU A 658 4.55 8.51 1.91
CA LEU A 658 4.89 8.46 3.35
C LEU A 658 3.71 7.99 4.22
N ARG A 659 2.63 7.51 3.60
CA ARG A 659 1.51 6.86 4.31
C ARG A 659 1.93 5.52 4.90
N GLN A 660 1.38 5.20 6.07
CA GLN A 660 1.65 3.97 6.83
C GLN A 660 3.14 3.75 7.12
N LEU A 661 3.91 4.84 7.24
CA LEU A 661 5.34 4.74 7.53
C LEU A 661 5.59 4.12 8.91
N ASN A 662 4.74 4.45 9.88
CA ASN A 662 4.73 3.88 11.23
C ASN A 662 4.44 2.36 11.25
N HIS A 663 3.66 1.82 10.29
CA HIS A 663 3.48 0.37 10.15
C HIS A 663 4.68 -0.34 9.52
N ARG A 664 5.62 0.41 8.92
CA ARG A 664 6.85 -0.12 8.33
C ARG A 664 8.08 0.08 9.22
N ASP A 665 8.00 0.98 10.18
CA ASP A 665 9.07 1.29 11.12
C ASP A 665 9.03 0.27 12.26
N GLN A 666 9.94 -0.70 12.20
CA GLN A 666 9.98 -1.84 13.12
C GLN A 666 11.07 -1.65 14.18
N ASP A 667 10.96 -2.43 15.25
CA ASP A 667 12.06 -2.60 16.20
C ASP A 667 13.33 -3.09 15.49
N ILE A 668 14.50 -2.73 16.04
CA ILE A 668 15.78 -3.11 15.45
C ILE A 668 16.45 -4.24 16.22
N VAL A 669 16.93 -5.20 15.44
CA VAL A 669 17.67 -6.37 15.90
C VAL A 669 19.11 -6.29 15.41
N VAL A 670 20.01 -6.82 16.22
CA VAL A 670 21.43 -6.93 15.89
C VAL A 670 21.76 -8.38 15.56
N LEU A 671 22.17 -8.64 14.31
CA LEU A 671 22.70 -9.93 13.90
C LEU A 671 24.24 -9.92 13.99
N SER A 672 24.79 -10.98 14.58
CA SER A 672 26.23 -11.18 14.75
C SER A 672 26.60 -12.58 14.28
N ASP A 673 27.21 -12.70 13.10
CA ASP A 673 27.71 -13.98 12.58
C ASP A 673 28.97 -13.77 11.72
N PRO A 674 30.00 -14.63 11.81
CA PRO A 674 31.19 -14.56 10.95
C PRO A 674 30.91 -14.54 9.44
N ILE A 675 29.78 -15.10 9.01
CA ILE A 675 29.30 -15.10 7.62
C ILE A 675 28.90 -13.68 7.18
N LEU A 676 28.26 -12.91 8.07
CA LEU A 676 27.83 -11.53 7.85
C LEU A 676 29.02 -10.55 7.89
N GLY A 677 30.08 -10.88 8.64
CA GLY A 677 31.31 -10.11 8.70
C GLY A 677 31.84 -9.93 10.13
N PRO A 678 32.89 -9.11 10.33
CA PRO A 678 33.43 -8.84 11.66
C PRO A 678 32.59 -7.85 12.48
N ASP A 679 31.61 -7.18 11.86
CA ASP A 679 30.80 -6.12 12.47
C ASP A 679 29.36 -6.61 12.67
N ASP A 680 28.75 -6.22 13.78
CA ASP A 680 27.34 -6.39 14.08
C ASP A 680 26.47 -5.65 13.05
N VAL A 681 25.38 -6.29 12.58
CA VAL A 681 24.49 -5.74 11.56
C VAL A 681 23.14 -5.38 12.18
N GLU A 682 22.79 -4.10 12.15
CA GLU A 682 21.45 -3.61 12.51
C GLU A 682 20.46 -3.84 11.36
N ILE A 683 19.37 -4.55 11.64
CA ILE A 683 18.30 -4.92 10.71
C ILE A 683 16.94 -4.68 11.37
N ALA A 684 15.91 -4.38 10.58
CA ALA A 684 14.52 -4.38 11.04
C ALA A 684 14.12 -5.76 11.56
N ARG A 685 13.20 -5.82 12.52
CA ARG A 685 12.80 -7.06 13.22
C ARG A 685 12.42 -8.19 12.25
N GLY A 686 11.51 -7.93 11.32
CA GLY A 686 11.06 -8.86 10.29
C GLY A 686 12.02 -9.01 9.10
N GLY A 687 13.20 -8.37 9.15
CA GLY A 687 14.28 -8.55 8.19
C GLY A 687 14.41 -7.46 7.12
N PHE A 688 13.31 -6.84 6.71
CA PHE A 688 13.32 -5.74 5.74
C PHE A 688 12.71 -4.47 6.34
N GLY A 689 13.41 -3.36 6.21
CA GLY A 689 12.98 -2.03 6.64
C GLY A 689 12.55 -1.13 5.48
N LEU A 690 12.98 0.13 5.53
CA LEU A 690 12.68 1.18 4.57
C LEU A 690 13.51 1.08 3.28
N LEU A 691 13.06 1.86 2.27
CA LEU A 691 13.51 1.86 0.87
C LEU A 691 13.09 0.61 0.09
N HIS A 692 13.25 0.66 -1.24
CA HIS A 692 12.89 -0.45 -2.12
C HIS A 692 13.60 -1.75 -1.75
N SER A 693 14.87 -1.70 -1.33
CA SER A 693 15.65 -2.89 -0.97
C SER A 693 15.46 -3.35 0.48
N GLY A 694 14.73 -2.60 1.30
CA GLY A 694 14.53 -2.90 2.72
C GLY A 694 15.79 -2.80 3.58
N VAL A 695 16.88 -2.23 3.06
CA VAL A 695 18.19 -2.22 3.75
C VAL A 695 18.26 -1.18 4.86
N VAL A 696 17.39 -0.17 4.89
CA VAL A 696 17.43 0.88 5.93
C VAL A 696 16.51 0.48 7.07
N PRO A 697 17.03 0.19 8.27
CA PRO A 697 16.26 -0.54 9.28
C PRO A 697 15.14 0.28 9.95
N ASP A 698 15.31 1.59 10.12
CA ASP A 698 14.30 2.49 10.72
C ASP A 698 14.35 3.92 10.13
N ILE A 699 13.34 4.73 10.49
CA ILE A 699 13.23 6.14 10.10
C ILE A 699 14.45 6.96 10.54
N LEU A 700 15.01 6.69 11.73
CA LEU A 700 16.19 7.39 12.21
C LEU A 700 17.42 7.11 11.34
N ALA A 701 17.67 5.85 10.98
CA ALA A 701 18.75 5.46 10.09
C ALA A 701 18.57 6.08 8.70
N PHE A 702 17.33 6.16 8.20
CA PHE A 702 17.02 6.90 6.97
C PHE A 702 17.43 8.37 7.08
N ALA A 703 17.01 9.07 8.14
CA ALA A 703 17.38 10.46 8.37
C ALA A 703 18.91 10.65 8.48
N GLN A 704 19.62 9.72 9.10
CA GLN A 704 21.09 9.73 9.22
C GLN A 704 21.82 9.56 7.87
N GLY A 705 21.13 9.11 6.82
CA GLY A 705 21.64 9.12 5.45
C GLY A 705 22.01 10.54 4.99
N PHE A 706 21.28 11.56 5.45
CA PHE A 706 21.50 12.96 5.13
C PHE A 706 22.64 13.56 5.99
N LYS A 707 23.89 13.29 5.60
CA LYS A 707 25.11 13.68 6.36
C LYS A 707 25.28 15.19 6.57
N ALA A 708 24.57 16.03 5.83
CA ALA A 708 24.56 17.48 6.00
C ALA A 708 23.83 17.93 7.28
N PHE A 709 22.91 17.11 7.80
CA PHE A 709 22.18 17.39 9.03
C PHE A 709 22.99 17.02 10.28
N THR A 710 22.76 17.77 11.35
CA THR A 710 23.27 17.45 12.69
C THR A 710 22.51 16.27 13.29
N PRO A 711 23.08 15.56 14.28
CA PRO A 711 22.37 14.48 14.99
C PRO A 711 21.00 14.90 15.57
N GLN A 712 20.89 16.15 16.04
CA GLN A 712 19.61 16.68 16.53
C GLN A 712 18.60 16.89 15.40
N GLN A 713 19.05 17.35 14.23
CA GLN A 713 18.17 17.47 13.05
C GLN A 713 17.71 16.11 12.53
N HIS A 714 18.54 15.05 12.65
CA HIS A 714 18.09 13.68 12.35
C HIS A 714 16.97 13.23 13.29
N ALA A 715 17.12 13.46 14.60
CA ALA A 715 16.09 13.14 15.58
C ALA A 715 14.81 13.98 15.39
N ASP A 716 14.94 15.28 15.10
CA ASP A 716 13.81 16.16 14.82
C ASP A 716 13.07 15.71 13.54
N MET A 717 13.80 15.36 12.47
CA MET A 717 13.21 14.84 11.23
C MET A 717 12.45 13.53 11.46
N ALA A 718 13.06 12.58 12.16
CA ALA A 718 12.41 11.32 12.49
C ALA A 718 11.12 11.56 13.28
N ALA A 719 11.15 12.42 14.30
CA ALA A 719 9.96 12.77 15.07
C ALA A 719 8.83 13.39 14.22
N TYR A 720 9.16 14.17 13.18
CA TYR A 720 8.17 14.68 12.23
C TYR A 720 7.59 13.59 11.34
N MET A 721 8.44 12.69 10.82
CA MET A 721 8.01 11.59 9.96
C MET A 721 7.09 10.61 10.69
N HIS A 722 7.33 10.36 11.98
CA HIS A 722 6.41 9.63 12.85
C HIS A 722 5.03 10.29 12.96
N GLN A 723 4.93 11.63 12.95
CA GLN A 723 3.64 12.35 13.02
C GLN A 723 3.11 12.80 11.65
N TYR A 724 3.60 12.21 10.55
CA TYR A 724 3.22 12.63 9.20
C TYR A 724 1.71 12.52 8.97
N ASP A 725 1.10 13.56 8.41
CA ASP A 725 -0.34 13.57 8.10
C ASP A 725 -0.62 12.77 6.82
N GLN A 726 -1.28 11.62 6.98
CA GLN A 726 -1.57 10.71 5.88
C GLN A 726 -2.95 10.91 5.22
N GLY A 727 -3.67 11.97 5.58
CA GLY A 727 -4.93 12.37 4.95
C GLY A 727 -6.16 12.13 5.80
N THR A 728 -6.20 10.99 6.50
CA THR A 728 -7.29 10.66 7.42
C THR A 728 -7.11 11.41 8.73
N ALA A 729 -8.12 12.19 9.10
CA ALA A 729 -8.12 12.94 10.35
C ALA A 729 -8.21 11.99 11.55
N PRO A 730 -7.36 12.13 12.59
CA PRO A 730 -7.41 11.28 13.78
C PRO A 730 -8.76 11.27 14.52
N ALA A 731 -9.57 12.32 14.35
CA ALA A 731 -10.90 12.38 14.93
C ALA A 731 -11.92 11.44 14.26
N VAL A 732 -11.63 10.87 13.08
CA VAL A 732 -12.40 9.76 12.50
C VAL A 732 -12.41 8.55 13.43
N HIS A 733 -11.32 8.33 14.16
CA HIS A 733 -11.17 7.17 15.04
C HIS A 733 -11.50 7.51 16.49
N VAL A 734 -12.58 8.26 16.70
CA VAL A 734 -12.98 8.74 18.03
C VAL A 734 -14.47 8.53 18.23
N ALA A 735 -14.79 7.81 19.32
CA ALA A 735 -16.10 7.84 19.95
C ALA A 735 -16.07 8.58 21.29
N ILE A 736 -17.11 9.35 21.58
CA ILE A 736 -17.32 10.01 22.87
C ILE A 736 -18.74 9.76 23.34
N GLN A 737 -18.89 9.17 24.51
CA GLN A 737 -20.18 9.04 25.17
C GLN A 737 -20.56 10.33 25.90
N LEU A 738 -21.81 10.72 25.77
CA LEU A 738 -22.45 11.84 26.46
C LEU A 738 -23.67 11.28 27.22
N ASP A 739 -23.47 11.04 28.51
CA ASP A 739 -24.49 10.53 29.42
C ASP A 739 -24.62 11.46 30.64
N VAL A 740 -25.28 10.97 31.70
CA VAL A 740 -25.44 11.72 32.95
C VAL A 740 -24.12 11.90 33.73
N GLN A 741 -23.09 11.11 33.41
CA GLN A 741 -21.80 11.12 34.10
C GLN A 741 -20.77 11.93 33.30
N GLY A 742 -20.06 12.86 33.94
CA GLY A 742 -18.96 13.57 33.28
C GLY A 742 -19.36 14.39 32.04
N THR A 743 -20.64 14.77 31.90
CA THR A 743 -21.19 15.43 30.71
C THR A 743 -20.40 16.68 30.30
N GLU A 744 -19.90 17.47 31.26
CA GLU A 744 -19.12 18.68 30.97
C GLU A 744 -17.81 18.37 30.21
N VAL A 745 -17.10 17.32 30.64
CA VAL A 745 -15.85 16.87 29.99
C VAL A 745 -16.14 16.27 28.62
N ALA A 746 -17.20 15.47 28.51
CA ALA A 746 -17.64 14.90 27.23
C ALA A 746 -18.03 16.02 26.24
N GLU A 747 -18.82 17.00 26.67
CA GLU A 747 -19.22 18.15 25.87
C GLU A 747 -18.00 18.96 25.38
N GLU A 748 -17.04 19.24 26.26
CA GLU A 748 -15.81 19.94 25.88
C GLU A 748 -15.04 19.14 24.82
N ARG A 749 -14.88 17.83 25.02
CA ARG A 749 -14.20 16.95 24.05
C ARG A 749 -14.93 16.92 22.71
N ILE A 750 -16.26 16.77 22.69
CA ILE A 750 -17.05 16.79 21.44
C ILE A 750 -16.87 18.12 20.71
N ARG A 751 -16.97 19.24 21.44
CA ARG A 751 -16.85 20.59 20.89
C ARG A 751 -15.46 20.88 20.32
N ASP A 752 -14.41 20.50 21.05
CA ASP A 752 -13.03 20.86 20.73
C ASP A 752 -12.31 19.88 19.82
N LEU A 753 -12.78 18.64 19.76
CA LEU A 753 -12.21 17.60 18.90
C LEU A 753 -13.09 17.36 17.68
N LEU A 754 -14.29 16.78 17.87
CA LEU A 754 -15.16 16.36 16.78
C LEU A 754 -15.73 17.55 15.99
N LEU A 755 -16.48 18.44 16.64
CA LEU A 755 -17.15 19.56 15.97
C LEU A 755 -16.17 20.59 15.39
N ARG A 756 -14.98 20.71 16.00
CA ARG A 756 -13.92 21.56 15.46
C ARG A 756 -13.41 21.05 14.11
N GLN A 757 -13.22 19.74 13.96
CA GLN A 757 -12.77 19.14 12.71
C GLN A 757 -13.89 19.02 11.67
N ALA A 758 -15.12 18.73 12.10
CA ALA A 758 -16.29 18.72 11.22
C ALA A 758 -16.54 20.09 10.56
N ARG A 759 -16.39 21.19 11.31
CA ARG A 759 -16.48 22.55 10.74
C ARG A 759 -15.40 22.89 9.72
N ARG A 760 -14.32 22.10 9.66
CA ARG A 760 -13.26 22.21 8.64
C ARG A 760 -13.50 21.29 7.43
N GLY A 761 -14.56 20.49 7.45
CA GLY A 761 -14.84 19.47 6.44
C GLY A 761 -13.89 18.27 6.48
N TRP A 762 -13.22 18.05 7.62
CA TRP A 762 -12.25 16.96 7.76
C TRP A 762 -12.86 15.62 8.17
N ILE A 763 -14.03 15.65 8.81
CA ILE A 763 -14.80 14.49 9.26
C ILE A 763 -16.28 14.81 9.17
N ASP A 764 -17.11 13.77 9.13
CA ASP A 764 -18.50 13.85 9.55
C ASP A 764 -18.62 13.50 11.02
N VAL A 765 -19.70 13.96 11.66
CA VAL A 765 -20.00 13.63 13.05
C VAL A 765 -21.45 13.19 13.15
N VAL A 766 -21.64 12.00 13.67
CA VAL A 766 -22.97 11.44 13.97
C VAL A 766 -23.10 11.23 15.47
N ALA A 767 -24.33 11.25 15.96
CA ALA A 767 -24.64 10.85 17.31
C ALA A 767 -25.78 9.83 17.28
N THR A 768 -25.62 8.72 18.00
CA THR A 768 -26.67 7.71 18.18
C THR A 768 -26.97 7.55 19.65
N GLY A 769 -28.21 7.16 19.97
CA GLY A 769 -28.50 6.67 21.30
C GLY A 769 -29.96 6.81 21.69
N ARG A 770 -30.25 6.38 22.91
CA ARG A 770 -31.61 6.34 23.44
C ARG A 770 -32.02 7.73 23.91
N THR A 771 -33.17 8.20 23.45
CA THR A 771 -33.80 9.44 23.91
C THR A 771 -35.31 9.30 24.08
N THR A 772 -35.92 10.20 24.83
CA THR A 772 -37.36 10.15 25.07
C THR A 772 -38.11 11.08 24.11
N VAL A 773 -38.85 10.50 23.16
CA VAL A 773 -39.72 11.23 22.23
C VAL A 773 -41.18 11.00 22.64
N GLN A 774 -41.92 12.08 22.92
CA GLN A 774 -43.33 12.02 23.36
C GLN A 774 -43.56 11.11 24.59
N GLY A 775 -42.59 11.04 25.50
CA GLY A 775 -42.65 10.22 26.71
C GLY A 775 -42.34 8.74 26.49
N GLN A 776 -41.91 8.33 25.29
CA GLN A 776 -41.46 6.98 24.99
C GLN A 776 -39.96 6.98 24.66
N PRO A 777 -39.18 6.04 25.23
CA PRO A 777 -37.80 5.86 24.83
C PRO A 777 -37.72 5.34 23.38
N ARG A 778 -36.86 5.95 22.57
CA ARG A 778 -36.55 5.56 21.20
C ARG A 778 -35.05 5.71 20.96
N GLU A 779 -34.47 4.82 20.17
CA GLU A 779 -33.16 5.06 19.57
C GLU A 779 -33.33 6.09 18.46
N LEU A 780 -32.50 7.12 18.44
CA LEU A 780 -32.43 8.11 17.36
C LEU A 780 -30.99 8.25 16.88
N ARG A 781 -30.83 8.56 15.60
CA ARG A 781 -29.56 8.99 15.02
C ARG A 781 -29.62 10.46 14.63
N TRP A 782 -28.48 11.11 14.74
CA TRP A 782 -28.30 12.51 14.42
C TRP A 782 -27.08 12.73 13.56
N LEU A 783 -27.24 13.57 12.53
CA LEU A 783 -26.13 14.06 11.72
C LEU A 783 -25.82 15.51 12.11
N TYR A 784 -24.54 15.80 12.38
CA TYR A 784 -24.11 17.17 12.64
C TYR A 784 -24.03 17.99 11.36
N ARG A 785 -24.76 19.09 11.30
CA ARG A 785 -24.72 20.09 10.22
C ARG A 785 -23.97 21.33 10.70
N PRO A 786 -22.75 21.61 10.20
CA PRO A 786 -21.99 22.80 10.57
C PRO A 786 -22.76 24.12 10.31
N GLY A 787 -22.65 25.07 11.23
CA GLY A 787 -23.26 26.39 11.07
C GLY A 787 -22.53 27.26 10.03
N PRO A 788 -23.24 28.13 9.29
CA PRO A 788 -22.63 28.98 8.28
C PRO A 788 -21.58 29.93 8.89
N GLY A 789 -20.46 30.12 8.18
CA GLY A 789 -19.38 31.00 8.62
C GLY A 789 -18.61 30.51 9.86
N GLY A 790 -18.68 29.22 10.18
CA GLY A 790 -17.99 28.61 11.32
C GLY A 790 -18.74 28.75 12.66
N ASN A 791 -19.99 29.22 12.63
CA ASN A 791 -20.87 29.21 13.80
C ASN A 791 -21.13 27.78 14.30
N GLU A 792 -21.64 27.68 15.53
CA GLU A 792 -22.09 26.37 16.06
C GLU A 792 -23.21 25.81 15.19
N GLY A 793 -23.07 24.53 14.82
CA GLY A 793 -24.03 23.81 14.01
C GLY A 793 -25.17 23.21 14.83
N VAL A 794 -25.99 22.39 14.17
CA VAL A 794 -27.09 21.65 14.79
C VAL A 794 -27.02 20.17 14.42
N PHE A 795 -27.58 19.33 15.27
CA PHE A 795 -27.78 17.92 15.05
C PHE A 795 -29.17 17.69 14.47
N GLU A 796 -29.22 17.12 13.29
CA GLU A 796 -30.43 16.83 12.53
C GLU A 796 -30.85 15.36 12.73
N PRO A 797 -32.07 15.07 13.22
CA PRO A 797 -32.57 13.71 13.41
C PRO A 797 -32.89 12.99 12.12
N ASP A 798 -32.88 11.66 12.22
CA ASP A 798 -33.29 10.66 11.22
C ASP A 798 -34.79 10.71 10.83
N GLY A 799 -35.37 11.91 10.71
CA GLY A 799 -36.71 12.14 10.16
C GLY A 799 -37.88 12.06 11.15
N ILE A 800 -37.65 11.62 12.40
CA ILE A 800 -38.69 11.57 13.44
C ILE A 800 -39.13 13.01 13.78
N SER A 801 -40.34 13.23 14.31
CA SER A 801 -40.82 14.55 14.79
C SER A 801 -40.02 15.15 15.97
N ALA A 802 -38.74 14.81 16.09
CA ALA A 802 -37.76 15.43 16.94
C ALA A 802 -37.25 16.75 16.28
N PRO A 803 -36.99 17.79 17.07
CA PRO A 803 -36.40 19.03 16.55
C PRO A 803 -34.90 18.86 16.31
N ASN A 804 -34.32 19.72 15.48
CA ASN A 804 -32.86 19.89 15.44
C ASN A 804 -32.37 20.41 16.80
N LEU A 805 -31.26 19.87 17.29
CA LEU A 805 -30.71 20.19 18.61
C LEU A 805 -29.27 20.71 18.52
N THR A 806 -28.90 21.66 19.37
CA THR A 806 -27.49 22.05 19.55
C THR A 806 -26.79 21.07 20.50
N LEU A 807 -25.44 21.04 20.48
CA LEU A 807 -24.68 20.23 21.44
C LEU A 807 -25.08 20.54 22.89
N ALA A 808 -25.26 21.82 23.23
CA ALA A 808 -25.69 22.21 24.57
C ALA A 808 -27.08 21.66 24.94
N GLN A 809 -28.00 21.56 23.98
CA GLN A 809 -29.31 20.94 24.21
C GLN A 809 -29.21 19.43 24.40
N LEU A 810 -28.34 18.76 23.63
CA LEU A 810 -28.04 17.33 23.83
C LEU A 810 -27.46 17.07 25.22
N SER A 811 -26.49 17.89 25.64
CA SER A 811 -25.92 17.83 26.99
C SER A 811 -26.97 18.01 28.08
N LEU A 812 -27.94 18.91 27.90
CA LEU A 812 -29.02 19.10 28.88
C LEU A 812 -29.93 17.87 28.99
N LEU A 813 -30.20 17.17 27.88
CA LEU A 813 -30.98 15.93 27.89
C LEU A 813 -30.21 14.80 28.61
N ALA A 814 -28.90 14.70 28.34
CA ALA A 814 -28.03 13.73 29.01
C ALA A 814 -27.90 14.01 30.52
N GLN A 815 -27.66 15.26 30.91
CA GLN A 815 -27.62 15.69 32.33
C GLN A 815 -28.92 15.41 33.08
N ALA A 816 -30.06 15.49 32.40
CA ALA A 816 -31.35 15.17 32.97
C ALA A 816 -31.61 13.66 33.11
N GLY A 817 -30.71 12.80 32.64
CA GLY A 817 -30.89 11.35 32.57
C GLY A 817 -31.99 10.92 31.59
N ILE A 818 -32.33 11.79 30.63
CA ILE A 818 -33.37 11.54 29.62
C ILE A 818 -32.77 10.86 28.39
N ALA A 819 -31.45 10.94 28.23
CA ALA A 819 -30.75 10.38 27.10
C ALA A 819 -29.31 9.94 27.41
N ASN A 820 -28.80 9.06 26.55
CA ASN A 820 -27.43 8.58 26.53
C ASN A 820 -27.02 8.49 25.06
N TYR A 821 -26.02 9.28 24.67
CA TYR A 821 -25.57 9.40 23.28
C TYR A 821 -24.13 8.97 23.11
N VAL A 822 -23.83 8.36 21.97
CA VAL A 822 -22.47 8.11 21.49
C VAL A 822 -22.25 8.96 20.25
N PHE A 823 -21.27 9.86 20.31
CA PHE A 823 -20.82 10.67 19.19
C PHE A 823 -19.67 9.96 18.50
N LEU A 824 -19.78 9.76 17.19
CA LEU A 824 -18.76 9.14 16.36
C LEU A 824 -18.21 10.18 15.38
N GLY A 825 -16.88 10.23 15.24
CA GLY A 825 -16.28 10.79 14.04
C GLY A 825 -16.33 9.77 12.90
N LEU A 826 -16.57 10.24 11.68
CA LEU A 826 -16.61 9.41 10.48
C LEU A 826 -15.81 10.09 9.36
N PRO A 827 -15.34 9.34 8.35
CA PRO A 827 -14.79 9.94 7.15
C PRO A 827 -15.79 10.92 6.51
N PRO A 828 -15.32 12.01 5.87
CA PRO A 828 -16.19 12.95 5.17
C PRO A 828 -17.05 12.24 4.12
N GLY A 829 -18.36 12.39 4.24
CA GLY A 829 -19.39 11.85 3.36
C GLY A 829 -20.09 10.60 3.88
N ASN A 830 -19.51 9.88 4.84
CA ASN A 830 -20.13 8.70 5.44
C ASN A 830 -21.27 9.04 6.42
N GLY A 831 -21.43 10.30 6.85
CA GLY A 831 -22.38 10.68 7.89
C GLY A 831 -23.85 10.48 7.50
N GLU A 832 -24.21 10.71 6.24
CA GLU A 832 -25.57 10.48 5.72
C GLU A 832 -25.93 9.01 5.78
N MET A 833 -25.06 8.16 5.25
CA MET A 833 -25.30 6.71 5.22
C MET A 833 -25.44 6.15 6.63
N TRP A 834 -24.61 6.65 7.54
CA TRP A 834 -24.64 6.17 8.90
C TRP A 834 -25.90 6.64 9.65
N ALA A 835 -26.31 7.90 9.49
CA ALA A 835 -27.37 8.49 10.29
C ALA A 835 -28.77 8.39 9.68
N HIS A 836 -28.93 8.61 8.37
CA HIS A 836 -30.21 8.95 7.75
C HIS A 836 -30.64 8.01 6.61
N ASP A 837 -29.71 7.45 5.83
CA ASP A 837 -29.97 6.84 4.52
C ASP A 837 -29.03 5.63 4.30
N ARG A 838 -29.39 4.46 4.84
CA ARG A 838 -28.40 3.41 5.14
C ARG A 838 -27.82 2.72 3.90
N ASP A 839 -28.61 2.62 2.85
CA ASP A 839 -28.26 2.07 1.55
C ASP A 839 -27.79 3.16 0.55
N GLY A 840 -27.97 4.44 0.88
CA GLY A 840 -27.35 5.58 0.21
C GLY A 840 -28.05 5.99 -1.09
N ASP A 841 -29.35 5.74 -1.18
CA ASP A 841 -30.14 5.92 -2.40
C ASP A 841 -30.75 7.33 -2.53
N GLY A 842 -30.67 8.13 -1.45
CA GLY A 842 -31.20 9.48 -1.34
C GLY A 842 -32.57 9.57 -0.66
N LEU A 843 -33.17 8.46 -0.24
CA LEU A 843 -34.44 8.36 0.48
C LEU A 843 -34.18 7.97 1.93
N GLY A 844 -34.32 8.92 2.86
CA GLY A 844 -34.05 8.60 4.27
C GLY A 844 -35.01 7.55 4.85
N ARG A 845 -34.53 6.74 5.80
CA ARG A 845 -35.21 5.56 6.39
C ARG A 845 -36.68 5.74 6.75
N GLN A 846 -37.05 6.91 7.26
CA GLN A 846 -38.46 7.17 7.61
C GLN A 846 -39.33 7.44 6.39
N ALA A 847 -38.79 8.11 5.37
CA ALA A 847 -39.49 8.31 4.11
C ALA A 847 -39.75 6.96 3.46
N GLU A 848 -38.75 6.08 3.46
CA GLU A 848 -38.86 4.71 2.97
C GLU A 848 -39.94 3.93 3.70
N ALA A 849 -39.87 3.88 5.03
CA ALA A 849 -40.90 3.24 5.85
C ALA A 849 -42.31 3.82 5.65
N SER A 850 -42.42 5.11 5.29
CA SER A 850 -43.71 5.76 5.02
C SER A 850 -44.26 5.44 3.63
N LEU A 851 -43.38 5.16 2.68
CA LEU A 851 -43.71 4.80 1.30
C LEU A 851 -43.86 3.29 1.12
N GLY A 852 -43.30 2.50 2.03
CA GLY A 852 -43.31 1.03 1.99
C GLY A 852 -42.14 0.43 1.20
N THR A 853 -41.10 1.22 0.93
CA THR A 853 -39.82 0.75 0.38
C THR A 853 -38.94 0.13 1.47
N ASP A 854 -37.92 -0.62 1.07
CA ASP A 854 -37.02 -1.31 1.99
C ASP A 854 -35.78 -0.45 2.33
N PRO A 855 -35.59 0.01 3.58
CA PRO A 855 -34.50 0.90 3.99
C PRO A 855 -33.08 0.32 3.97
N GLU A 856 -32.94 -0.84 3.35
CA GLU A 856 -31.71 -1.60 3.22
C GLU A 856 -31.49 -2.00 1.74
N MET A 857 -32.33 -1.52 0.81
CA MET A 857 -32.26 -1.80 -0.63
C MET A 857 -32.45 -0.53 -1.45
N THR A 858 -31.39 -0.12 -2.15
CA THR A 858 -31.34 1.10 -2.96
C THR A 858 -32.44 1.19 -4.03
N ASP A 859 -32.95 0.05 -4.50
CA ASP A 859 -33.97 -0.09 -5.54
C ASP A 859 -34.91 -1.23 -5.10
N THR A 860 -36.06 -0.87 -4.53
CA THR A 860 -36.97 -1.83 -3.89
C THR A 860 -37.68 -2.72 -4.92
N ASP A 861 -37.98 -2.19 -6.10
CA ASP A 861 -38.77 -2.90 -7.11
C ASP A 861 -37.92 -3.58 -8.21
N GLY A 862 -36.62 -3.28 -8.23
CA GLY A 862 -35.60 -3.93 -9.06
C GLY A 862 -35.58 -3.46 -10.51
N ASP A 863 -36.05 -2.25 -10.80
CA ASP A 863 -36.12 -1.69 -12.14
C ASP A 863 -34.93 -0.82 -12.56
N THR A 864 -33.92 -0.73 -11.70
CA THR A 864 -32.65 0.02 -11.81
C THR A 864 -32.70 1.51 -11.49
N PHE A 865 -33.86 2.07 -11.15
CA PHE A 865 -33.95 3.40 -10.57
C PHE A 865 -33.91 3.33 -9.03
N PRO A 866 -33.08 4.15 -8.36
CA PRO A 866 -33.11 4.21 -6.91
C PRO A 866 -34.43 4.79 -6.38
N ASP A 867 -34.93 4.28 -5.25
CA ASP A 867 -36.23 4.70 -4.69
C ASP A 867 -36.25 6.22 -4.44
N GLY A 868 -35.16 6.77 -3.91
CA GLY A 868 -34.97 8.20 -3.70
C GLY A 868 -35.04 9.03 -4.98
N TYR A 869 -34.48 8.52 -6.09
CA TYR A 869 -34.54 9.19 -7.39
C TYR A 869 -35.97 9.21 -7.92
N GLU A 870 -36.70 8.11 -7.79
CA GLU A 870 -38.08 7.99 -8.22
C GLU A 870 -39.00 8.94 -7.46
N VAL A 871 -38.87 8.98 -6.13
CA VAL A 871 -39.67 9.86 -5.27
C VAL A 871 -39.38 11.33 -5.58
N LEU A 872 -38.11 11.70 -5.77
CA LEU A 872 -37.70 13.06 -6.12
C LEU A 872 -38.39 13.54 -7.41
N HIS A 873 -38.60 12.62 -8.37
CA HIS A 873 -39.19 12.91 -9.67
C HIS A 873 -40.68 12.54 -9.80
N GLY A 874 -41.33 12.14 -8.70
CA GLY A 874 -42.76 11.85 -8.65
C GLY A 874 -43.20 10.54 -9.32
N SER A 875 -42.29 9.58 -9.45
CA SER A 875 -42.56 8.16 -9.76
C SER A 875 -42.97 7.39 -8.49
N ASP A 876 -43.36 6.12 -8.65
CA ASP A 876 -43.77 5.22 -7.56
C ASP A 876 -42.72 4.10 -7.40
N PRO A 877 -41.92 4.08 -6.31
CA PRO A 877 -40.77 3.18 -6.13
C PRO A 877 -41.13 1.72 -5.83
N LEU A 878 -42.41 1.37 -5.98
CA LEU A 878 -42.93 0.02 -5.80
C LEU A 878 -43.48 -0.56 -7.12
N VAL A 879 -43.27 0.13 -8.24
CA VAL A 879 -43.83 -0.20 -9.55
C VAL A 879 -42.73 -0.28 -10.60
N ALA A 880 -42.18 -1.49 -10.73
CA ALA A 880 -41.10 -1.73 -11.68
C ALA A 880 -41.42 -1.28 -13.11
N ASN A 881 -40.43 -0.64 -13.74
CA ASN A 881 -40.47 0.00 -15.05
C ASN A 881 -41.46 1.18 -15.12
N ALA A 882 -41.64 1.91 -14.02
CA ALA A 882 -42.40 3.16 -14.04
C ALA A 882 -41.70 4.21 -14.92
N SER A 883 -42.48 5.09 -15.53
CA SER A 883 -41.89 6.19 -16.31
C SER A 883 -41.46 7.32 -15.39
N VAL A 884 -40.16 7.44 -15.11
CA VAL A 884 -39.60 8.61 -14.44
C VAL A 884 -39.52 9.78 -15.43
N ASN A 885 -40.27 10.85 -15.19
CA ASN A 885 -40.33 12.01 -16.09
C ASN A 885 -39.46 13.16 -15.58
N ASP A 886 -38.16 12.92 -15.49
CA ASP A 886 -37.17 13.94 -15.21
C ASP A 886 -36.80 14.69 -16.51
N THR A 887 -36.96 16.02 -16.47
CA THR A 887 -36.67 16.92 -17.59
C THR A 887 -35.76 18.08 -17.17
N THR A 888 -35.24 18.02 -15.94
CA THR A 888 -34.47 19.08 -15.31
C THR A 888 -33.01 18.67 -15.24
N PRO A 889 -32.07 19.50 -15.70
CA PRO A 889 -30.65 19.21 -15.50
C PRO A 889 -30.26 19.19 -14.02
N PRO A 890 -29.29 18.34 -13.61
CA PRO A 890 -28.82 18.25 -12.25
C PRO A 890 -28.17 19.56 -11.78
N VAL A 891 -28.30 19.91 -10.51
CA VAL A 891 -27.73 21.13 -9.93
C VAL A 891 -26.47 20.81 -9.14
N VAL A 892 -25.33 21.35 -9.57
CA VAL A 892 -24.08 21.28 -8.82
C VAL A 892 -24.19 22.10 -7.53
N ALA A 893 -23.89 21.48 -6.40
CA ALA A 893 -24.02 22.07 -5.07
C ALA A 893 -23.09 23.29 -4.90
N PRO A 894 -23.50 24.34 -4.14
CA PRO A 894 -22.67 25.51 -3.91
C PRO A 894 -21.31 25.16 -3.29
N GLY A 895 -20.23 25.65 -3.91
CA GLY A 895 -18.86 25.37 -3.48
C GLY A 895 -18.18 24.23 -4.26
N PHE A 896 -18.91 23.54 -5.14
CA PHE A 896 -18.37 22.53 -6.04
C PHE A 896 -18.30 23.02 -7.51
N PRO A 897 -17.44 22.43 -8.35
CA PRO A 897 -16.38 21.47 -8.00
C PRO A 897 -15.32 22.10 -7.09
N TRP A 898 -14.80 21.32 -6.15
CA TRP A 898 -13.80 21.76 -5.17
C TRP A 898 -12.49 20.99 -5.36
N LEU A 899 -11.41 21.69 -5.68
CA LEU A 899 -10.07 21.10 -5.79
C LEU A 899 -9.54 20.72 -4.40
N ASP A 900 -9.20 19.44 -4.23
CA ASP A 900 -8.57 18.92 -3.01
C ASP A 900 -7.07 19.23 -3.02
N HIS A 901 -6.36 18.65 -3.98
CA HIS A 901 -4.93 18.85 -4.18
C HIS A 901 -4.49 18.47 -5.59
N THR A 902 -3.32 18.97 -5.97
CA THR A 902 -2.62 18.66 -7.22
C THR A 902 -1.22 18.14 -6.88
N ALA A 903 -0.75 17.18 -7.64
CA ALA A 903 0.63 16.72 -7.62
C ALA A 903 1.32 17.09 -8.94
N ALA A 904 2.44 16.44 -9.26
CA ALA A 904 3.11 16.64 -10.53
C ALA A 904 2.33 16.02 -11.70
N THR A 905 1.70 14.86 -11.49
CA THR A 905 1.07 14.05 -12.56
C THR A 905 -0.43 13.78 -12.35
N PHE A 906 -1.04 14.36 -11.31
CA PHE A 906 -2.47 14.18 -11.06
C PHE A 906 -3.13 15.36 -10.35
N ALA A 907 -4.45 15.40 -10.43
CA ALA A 907 -5.29 16.32 -9.68
C ALA A 907 -6.48 15.57 -9.08
N LYS A 908 -6.79 15.87 -7.82
CA LYS A 908 -7.95 15.36 -7.10
C LYS A 908 -8.91 16.48 -6.78
N PHE A 909 -10.18 16.28 -7.07
CA PHE A 909 -11.25 17.22 -6.73
C PHE A 909 -12.53 16.49 -6.40
N PHE A 910 -13.48 17.22 -5.83
CA PHE A 910 -14.80 16.71 -5.48
C PHE A 910 -15.87 17.42 -6.28
N ILE A 911 -16.99 16.74 -6.50
CA ILE A 911 -18.21 17.33 -7.03
C ILE A 911 -19.40 16.71 -6.30
N GLU A 912 -20.39 17.55 -6.00
CA GLU A 912 -21.64 17.15 -5.36
C GLU A 912 -22.80 17.76 -6.15
N CYS A 913 -23.84 16.96 -6.38
CA CYS A 913 -25.07 17.34 -7.06
C CYS A 913 -26.29 17.10 -6.15
N ASP A 914 -27.42 17.71 -6.47
CA ASP A 914 -28.68 17.51 -5.76
C ASP A 914 -29.30 16.13 -5.98
N GLU A 915 -28.94 15.45 -7.07
CA GLU A 915 -29.38 14.11 -7.45
C GLU A 915 -28.21 13.22 -7.92
N PRO A 916 -28.40 11.89 -8.03
CA PRO A 916 -27.37 10.98 -8.55
C PRO A 916 -27.01 11.27 -10.02
N VAL A 917 -25.72 11.47 -10.29
CA VAL A 917 -25.20 11.74 -11.63
C VAL A 917 -24.05 10.81 -11.99
N ARG A 918 -23.85 10.62 -13.29
CA ARG A 918 -22.60 10.14 -13.88
C ARG A 918 -21.79 11.34 -14.32
N LEU A 919 -20.46 11.20 -14.38
CA LEU A 919 -19.58 12.29 -14.80
C LEU A 919 -18.86 11.96 -16.10
N ALA A 920 -18.77 12.93 -17.00
CA ALA A 920 -17.75 12.95 -18.04
C ALA A 920 -16.85 14.16 -17.83
N VAL A 921 -15.56 13.92 -17.65
CA VAL A 921 -14.57 14.97 -17.36
C VAL A 921 -13.57 15.05 -18.50
N GLU A 922 -13.32 16.27 -18.97
CA GLU A 922 -12.32 16.58 -19.99
C GLU A 922 -11.38 17.65 -19.47
N ALA A 923 -10.12 17.28 -19.16
CA ALA A 923 -9.09 18.19 -18.73
C ALA A 923 -8.14 18.52 -19.88
N SER A 924 -7.91 19.80 -20.13
CA SER A 924 -7.04 20.27 -21.22
C SER A 924 -6.06 21.33 -20.73
N VAL A 925 -4.89 21.38 -21.35
CA VAL A 925 -3.86 22.41 -21.14
C VAL A 925 -3.54 23.10 -22.47
N ALA A 926 -3.21 24.39 -22.42
CA ALA A 926 -2.96 25.18 -23.63
C ALA A 926 -1.81 24.59 -24.47
N GLY A 927 -2.13 24.11 -25.69
CA GLY A 927 -1.14 23.53 -26.61
C GLY A 927 -0.71 22.10 -26.27
N GLY A 928 -1.27 21.48 -25.23
CA GLY A 928 -0.99 20.10 -24.84
C GLY A 928 -2.17 19.14 -25.10
N PRO A 929 -2.07 17.90 -24.61
CA PRO A 929 -3.04 16.85 -24.84
C PRO A 929 -4.30 17.10 -24.00
N THR A 930 -5.39 16.49 -24.43
CA THR A 930 -6.65 16.48 -23.70
C THR A 930 -6.82 15.13 -23.02
N HIS A 931 -7.15 15.15 -21.73
CA HIS A 931 -7.42 13.98 -20.92
C HIS A 931 -8.92 13.86 -20.74
N GLN A 932 -9.51 12.81 -21.30
CA GLN A 932 -10.93 12.51 -21.19
C GLN A 932 -11.15 11.34 -20.27
N THR A 933 -12.28 11.33 -19.59
CA THR A 933 -12.57 10.27 -18.65
C THR A 933 -14.05 10.26 -18.22
N MET A 934 -14.55 9.10 -17.77
CA MET A 934 -15.93 8.94 -17.34
C MET A 934 -16.06 8.20 -16.01
N VAL A 935 -16.94 8.70 -15.15
CA VAL A 935 -17.50 8.01 -13.98
C VAL A 935 -18.83 7.38 -14.38
N ARG A 936 -18.94 6.06 -14.23
CA ARG A 936 -20.09 5.30 -14.73
C ARG A 936 -21.15 5.01 -13.68
N GLN A 937 -20.75 4.86 -12.42
CA GLN A 937 -21.69 4.58 -11.36
C GLN A 937 -22.29 5.92 -10.86
N PRO A 938 -23.63 6.05 -10.89
CA PRO A 938 -24.29 7.27 -10.46
C PRO A 938 -24.15 7.49 -8.95
N ALA A 939 -23.87 8.72 -8.54
CA ALA A 939 -23.94 9.12 -7.13
C ALA A 939 -24.16 10.62 -7.00
N ARG A 940 -24.52 11.07 -5.79
CA ARG A 940 -24.67 12.49 -5.50
C ARG A 940 -23.32 13.15 -5.28
N ARG A 941 -22.38 12.46 -4.65
CA ARG A 941 -21.02 12.96 -4.39
C ARG A 941 -19.95 12.06 -4.98
N HIS A 942 -19.07 12.67 -5.78
CA HIS A 942 -17.95 11.99 -6.43
C HIS A 942 -16.60 12.52 -5.93
N THR A 943 -15.64 11.61 -5.82
CA THR A 943 -14.22 11.96 -5.72
C THR A 943 -13.56 11.69 -7.04
N VAL A 944 -13.01 12.72 -7.66
CA VAL A 944 -12.49 12.63 -9.00
C VAL A 944 -10.97 12.78 -8.97
N VAL A 945 -10.24 11.72 -9.33
CA VAL A 945 -8.78 11.77 -9.52
C VAL A 945 -8.44 11.64 -11.00
N ILE A 946 -7.93 12.71 -11.60
CA ILE A 946 -7.39 12.70 -12.96
C ILE A 946 -5.89 12.43 -12.87
N GLN A 947 -5.44 11.27 -13.36
CA GLN A 947 -4.03 10.89 -13.38
C GLN A 947 -3.42 11.07 -14.79
N GLY A 948 -2.09 11.01 -14.88
CA GLY A 948 -1.36 11.11 -16.15
C GLY A 948 -1.29 12.52 -16.73
N LEU A 949 -1.48 13.56 -15.90
CA LEU A 949 -1.37 14.96 -16.31
C LEU A 949 0.09 15.38 -16.51
N ASP A 950 0.33 16.33 -17.43
CA ASP A 950 1.66 16.89 -17.68
C ASP A 950 2.16 17.81 -16.55
N ARG A 951 3.40 17.58 -16.09
CA ARG A 951 4.11 18.34 -15.06
C ARG A 951 4.45 19.77 -15.52
N SER A 952 4.54 20.73 -14.58
CA SER A 952 5.11 22.06 -14.86
C SER A 952 6.64 21.99 -14.99
N PHE A 953 7.24 22.89 -15.79
CA PHE A 953 8.69 22.89 -16.08
C PHE A 953 9.46 24.05 -15.42
N ASP A 954 10.71 23.78 -15.01
CA ASP A 954 11.69 24.80 -14.60
C ASP A 954 11.88 25.85 -15.71
N GLY A 955 11.65 27.14 -15.41
CA GLY A 955 11.83 28.25 -16.35
C GLY A 955 10.56 29.03 -16.71
N GLY A 956 9.42 28.69 -16.09
CA GLY A 956 8.22 29.54 -16.08
C GLY A 956 7.08 29.11 -17.01
N VAL A 957 7.11 27.88 -17.53
CA VAL A 957 5.93 27.30 -18.20
C VAL A 957 5.15 26.49 -17.18
N GLN A 958 4.20 27.16 -16.55
CA GLN A 958 3.27 26.55 -15.61
C GLN A 958 2.12 25.91 -16.39
N ASN A 959 1.91 24.60 -16.22
CA ASN A 959 0.78 23.91 -16.82
C ASN A 959 -0.47 24.23 -16.00
N ARG A 960 -1.37 25.01 -16.60
CA ARG A 960 -2.69 25.31 -16.06
C ARG A 960 -3.74 24.53 -16.85
N TYR A 961 -4.38 23.58 -16.17
CA TYR A 961 -5.43 22.77 -16.74
C TYR A 961 -6.79 23.42 -16.54
N VAL A 962 -7.69 23.21 -17.49
CA VAL A 962 -9.12 23.46 -17.38
C VAL A 962 -9.85 22.13 -17.53
N ALA A 963 -10.45 21.65 -16.44
CA ALA A 963 -11.34 20.50 -16.45
C ALA A 963 -12.78 20.96 -16.73
N THR A 964 -13.35 20.49 -17.83
CA THR A 964 -14.78 20.61 -18.15
C THR A 964 -15.49 19.36 -17.63
N ILE A 965 -16.41 19.53 -16.70
CA ILE A 965 -17.10 18.45 -16.00
C ILE A 965 -18.58 18.46 -16.42
N ARG A 966 -19.03 17.38 -17.05
CA ARG A 966 -20.43 17.15 -17.42
C ARG A 966 -21.03 16.20 -16.38
N ALA A 967 -21.91 16.71 -15.53
CA ALA A 967 -22.76 15.91 -14.67
C ALA A 967 -24.01 15.51 -15.46
N ILE A 968 -24.25 14.20 -15.60
CA ILE A 968 -25.31 13.62 -16.42
C ILE A 968 -26.20 12.78 -15.49
N ASP A 969 -27.46 13.13 -15.34
CA ASP A 969 -28.41 12.39 -14.49
C ASP A 969 -28.78 11.01 -15.09
N LEU A 970 -29.69 10.28 -14.42
CA LEU A 970 -30.18 8.98 -14.88
C LEU A 970 -31.08 9.08 -16.12
N SER A 971 -31.72 10.22 -16.34
CA SER A 971 -32.60 10.49 -17.50
C SER A 971 -31.86 11.09 -18.71
N GLY A 972 -30.58 11.41 -18.55
CA GLY A 972 -29.69 11.94 -19.57
C GLY A 972 -29.66 13.46 -19.69
N ASN A 973 -30.26 14.24 -18.78
CA ASN A 973 -30.03 15.69 -18.78
C ASN A 973 -28.62 15.99 -18.22
N GLU A 974 -28.03 17.11 -18.63
CA GLU A 974 -26.64 17.44 -18.26
C GLU A 974 -26.47 18.88 -17.77
N THR A 975 -25.59 19.03 -16.78
CA THR A 975 -25.05 20.32 -16.33
C THR A 975 -23.53 20.33 -16.50
N VAL A 976 -23.00 21.42 -17.05
CA VAL A 976 -21.56 21.59 -17.28
C VAL A 976 -20.97 22.57 -16.27
N SER A 977 -19.93 22.15 -15.57
CA SER A 977 -19.10 23.00 -14.71
C SER A 977 -17.64 22.98 -15.16
N GLN A 978 -16.84 23.93 -14.65
CA GLN A 978 -15.42 24.01 -14.95
C GLN A 978 -14.60 24.14 -13.67
N LEU A 979 -13.42 23.50 -13.65
CA LEU A 979 -12.42 23.63 -12.60
C LEU A 979 -11.07 23.94 -13.23
N GLU A 980 -10.42 25.01 -12.78
CA GLU A 980 -9.06 25.35 -13.19
C GLU A 980 -8.07 25.00 -12.07
N PHE A 981 -6.91 24.43 -12.43
CA PHE A 981 -5.86 24.12 -11.47
C PHE A 981 -4.48 24.13 -12.12
N GLU A 982 -3.44 24.28 -11.30
CA GLU A 982 -2.05 24.40 -11.73
C GLU A 982 -1.25 23.19 -11.25
N MET A 983 -0.44 22.61 -12.15
CA MET A 983 0.38 21.45 -11.82
C MET A 983 1.67 21.86 -11.11
N LEU A 984 2.16 20.98 -10.23
CA LEU A 984 3.43 21.19 -9.55
C LEU A 984 4.63 21.06 -10.52
N GLU A 985 5.71 21.76 -10.20
CA GLU A 985 6.98 21.67 -10.93
C GLU A 985 7.65 20.30 -10.71
N ALA A 986 8.36 19.81 -11.72
CA ALA A 986 9.17 18.60 -11.59
C ALA A 986 10.43 18.83 -10.74
N CYS A 987 10.79 17.88 -9.86
CA CYS A 987 12.10 17.87 -9.21
C CYS A 987 13.21 17.69 -10.29
N ARG A 988 14.10 18.68 -10.55
CA ARG A 988 15.28 18.54 -11.49
C ARG A 988 16.01 17.19 -11.41
N GLY A 989 16.41 16.71 -12.57
CA GLY A 989 17.52 15.83 -12.90
C GLY A 989 17.62 15.77 -14.44
N ILE A 990 18.67 15.19 -15.01
CA ILE A 990 19.27 15.66 -16.27
C ILE A 990 18.61 15.14 -17.55
N GLU A 991 18.61 15.98 -18.59
CA GLU A 991 18.19 15.64 -19.94
C GLU A 991 19.21 14.67 -20.57
N ALA A 992 18.90 13.39 -20.67
CA ALA A 992 19.67 12.48 -21.51
C ALA A 992 19.20 12.58 -22.98
N LEU A 993 20.06 12.32 -23.96
CA LEU A 993 19.65 12.27 -25.37
C LEU A 993 19.24 10.84 -25.73
N VAL A 994 18.04 10.64 -26.26
CA VAL A 994 17.54 9.33 -26.67
C VAL A 994 17.30 9.27 -28.17
N VAL A 995 17.72 8.18 -28.82
CA VAL A 995 17.20 7.83 -30.13
C VAL A 995 15.83 7.19 -29.93
N ASN A 996 14.78 7.88 -30.36
CA ASN A 996 13.40 7.44 -30.15
C ASN A 996 12.84 6.65 -31.32
N ASP A 997 13.15 7.09 -32.54
CA ASP A 997 12.73 6.42 -33.76
C ASP A 997 13.95 6.22 -34.67
N LEU A 998 14.13 5.00 -35.15
CA LEU A 998 15.17 4.61 -36.07
C LEU A 998 14.56 3.64 -37.08
N GLN A 999 14.39 4.11 -38.30
CA GLN A 999 13.72 3.34 -39.34
C GLN A 999 14.38 3.49 -40.70
N TRP A 1000 14.24 2.45 -41.53
CA TRP A 1000 14.69 2.51 -42.92
C TRP A 1000 13.74 3.37 -43.75
N VAL A 1001 14.27 4.45 -44.34
CA VAL A 1001 13.54 5.27 -45.32
C VAL A 1001 13.56 4.63 -46.69
N ARG A 1002 14.70 4.05 -47.07
CA ARG A 1002 14.88 3.39 -48.36
C ARG A 1002 15.99 2.36 -48.29
N THR A 1003 15.74 1.18 -48.82
CA THR A 1003 16.74 0.16 -49.13
C THR A 1003 16.52 -0.27 -50.58
N THR A 1004 17.53 -0.14 -51.44
CA THR A 1004 17.42 -0.48 -52.86
C THR A 1004 18.63 -1.27 -53.32
N PRO A 1005 18.46 -2.54 -53.73
CA PRO A 1005 19.52 -3.27 -54.40
C PRO A 1005 19.86 -2.62 -55.74
N MET A 1006 21.13 -2.31 -55.96
CA MET A 1006 21.66 -1.81 -57.22
C MET A 1006 22.84 -2.68 -57.65
N GLY A 1007 22.59 -3.68 -58.49
CA GLY A 1007 23.64 -4.63 -58.90
C GLY A 1007 24.20 -5.41 -57.71
N ASN A 1008 25.52 -5.36 -57.50
CA ASN A 1008 26.22 -6.02 -56.38
C ASN A 1008 26.40 -5.09 -55.15
N THR A 1009 25.55 -4.08 -55.01
CA THR A 1009 25.57 -3.12 -53.89
C THR A 1009 24.17 -2.88 -53.37
N LEU A 1010 24.03 -2.65 -52.07
CA LEU A 1010 22.78 -2.20 -51.46
C LEU A 1010 22.93 -0.72 -51.06
N ASP A 1011 22.09 0.14 -51.64
CA ASP A 1011 21.94 1.52 -51.22
C ASP A 1011 20.92 1.60 -50.09
N ALA A 1012 21.27 2.22 -48.96
CA ALA A 1012 20.43 2.29 -47.78
C ALA A 1012 20.40 3.69 -47.16
N THR A 1013 19.22 4.12 -46.73
CA THR A 1013 18.99 5.36 -45.97
C THR A 1013 18.10 5.06 -44.76
N ALA A 1014 18.56 5.47 -43.59
CA ALA A 1014 17.78 5.42 -42.35
C ALA A 1014 17.50 6.84 -41.85
N GLU A 1015 16.29 7.04 -41.30
CA GLU A 1015 15.92 8.23 -40.54
C GLU A 1015 16.07 7.93 -39.05
N ILE A 1016 16.56 8.94 -38.34
CA ILE A 1016 16.86 8.87 -36.92
C ILE A 1016 16.23 10.09 -36.27
N LEU A 1017 15.42 9.87 -35.25
CA LEU A 1017 14.83 10.89 -34.40
C LEU A 1017 15.55 10.90 -33.05
N VAL A 1018 16.17 12.03 -32.74
CA VAL A 1018 16.94 12.27 -31.52
C VAL A 1018 16.18 13.23 -30.62
N GLU A 1019 15.81 12.67 -29.48
CA GLU A 1019 15.01 13.19 -28.39
C GLU A 1019 15.83 13.82 -27.25
N PHE A 1020 15.37 14.86 -26.53
CA PHE A 1020 15.75 15.03 -25.12
C PHE A 1020 14.84 14.18 -24.22
N GLU A 1021 15.43 13.45 -23.29
CA GLU A 1021 14.77 12.66 -22.26
C GLU A 1021 14.48 13.57 -21.06
N ARG A 1022 13.24 14.08 -20.99
CA ARG A 1022 12.63 14.58 -19.74
C ARG A 1022 11.36 13.76 -19.46
N ASP A 1023 11.05 13.61 -18.17
CA ASP A 1023 9.89 12.92 -17.59
C ASP A 1023 8.50 13.55 -17.92
N ALA A 1024 8.18 13.75 -19.20
CA ALA A 1024 6.85 14.15 -19.69
C ALA A 1024 6.59 13.56 -21.10
N PRO A 1025 5.32 13.40 -21.55
CA PRO A 1025 4.98 12.62 -22.74
C PRO A 1025 5.37 13.28 -24.07
N PHE A 1026 5.78 14.55 -24.08
CA PHE A 1026 6.43 15.13 -25.26
C PHE A 1026 7.93 14.95 -25.17
N GLN A 1027 8.46 14.21 -26.12
CA GLN A 1027 9.87 14.29 -26.40
C GLN A 1027 10.12 15.65 -27.06
N LEU A 1028 11.06 16.41 -26.49
CA LEU A 1028 11.48 17.67 -27.08
C LEU A 1028 12.50 17.34 -28.15
N PRO A 1029 12.30 17.78 -29.40
CA PRO A 1029 13.33 17.73 -30.43
C PRO A 1029 14.67 18.14 -29.85
N ALA A 1030 15.70 17.31 -30.07
CA ALA A 1030 17.06 17.69 -29.75
C ALA A 1030 17.76 18.19 -31.01
N PRO A 1031 17.61 19.48 -31.39
CA PRO A 1031 18.23 20.02 -32.59
C PRO A 1031 19.75 20.15 -32.44
N GLY A 1032 20.47 20.01 -33.55
CA GLY A 1032 21.91 20.22 -33.59
C GLY A 1032 22.76 19.05 -33.08
N GLN A 1033 22.14 17.91 -32.77
CA GLN A 1033 22.79 16.68 -32.33
C GLN A 1033 23.30 15.85 -33.51
N VAL A 1034 24.41 15.14 -33.34
CA VAL A 1034 25.06 14.34 -34.38
C VAL A 1034 25.10 12.87 -33.97
N VAL A 1035 24.53 12.01 -34.79
CA VAL A 1035 24.44 10.57 -34.56
C VAL A 1035 25.65 9.86 -35.16
N VAL A 1036 26.29 9.00 -34.37
CA VAL A 1036 27.39 8.12 -34.79
C VAL A 1036 26.84 6.70 -34.92
N ALA A 1037 27.01 6.06 -36.07
CA ALA A 1037 26.49 4.72 -36.33
C ALA A 1037 27.52 3.80 -37.00
N GLN A 1038 27.29 2.49 -36.91
CA GLN A 1038 28.03 1.45 -37.62
C GLN A 1038 27.06 0.53 -38.36
N VAL A 1039 27.52 -0.10 -39.43
CA VAL A 1039 26.71 -1.03 -40.22
C VAL A 1039 27.19 -2.45 -39.96
N PHE A 1040 26.27 -3.33 -39.59
CA PHE A 1040 26.51 -4.74 -39.35
C PHE A 1040 25.71 -5.59 -40.33
N TYR A 1041 26.14 -6.84 -40.52
CA TYR A 1041 25.46 -7.83 -41.33
C TYR A 1041 25.52 -9.24 -40.70
N ARG A 1042 24.56 -10.09 -41.03
CA ARG A 1042 24.61 -11.55 -40.81
C ARG A 1042 23.88 -12.28 -41.94
N THR A 1043 24.15 -13.58 -42.10
CA THR A 1043 23.60 -14.41 -43.18
C THR A 1043 22.61 -15.47 -42.69
N ASP A 1044 22.46 -15.61 -41.38
CA ASP A 1044 21.52 -16.50 -40.70
C ASP A 1044 21.09 -15.86 -39.36
N PRO A 1045 19.82 -15.91 -38.94
CA PRO A 1045 19.36 -15.37 -37.65
C PRO A 1045 20.13 -15.84 -36.41
N ILE A 1046 20.74 -17.03 -36.44
CA ILE A 1046 21.58 -17.55 -35.34
C ILE A 1046 23.06 -17.14 -35.43
N ASP A 1047 23.50 -16.54 -36.55
CA ASP A 1047 24.87 -16.03 -36.68
C ASP A 1047 25.06 -14.72 -35.89
N PRO A 1048 26.25 -14.52 -35.28
CA PRO A 1048 26.57 -13.24 -34.64
C PRO A 1048 26.70 -12.12 -35.69
N TRP A 1049 26.25 -10.92 -35.33
CA TRP A 1049 26.42 -9.71 -36.15
C TRP A 1049 27.89 -9.43 -36.47
N ARG A 1050 28.19 -9.18 -37.75
CA ARG A 1050 29.53 -8.86 -38.25
C ARG A 1050 29.58 -7.43 -38.76
N LEU A 1051 30.63 -6.68 -38.44
CA LEU A 1051 30.80 -5.31 -38.95
C LEU A 1051 31.04 -5.32 -40.47
N VAL A 1052 30.39 -4.42 -41.20
CA VAL A 1052 30.67 -4.14 -42.61
C VAL A 1052 31.91 -3.26 -42.70
N SER A 1053 33.04 -3.85 -43.09
CA SER A 1053 34.32 -3.14 -43.17
C SER A 1053 34.45 -2.17 -44.36
N ASN A 1054 33.61 -2.29 -45.39
CA ASN A 1054 33.70 -1.54 -46.64
C ASN A 1054 32.42 -0.75 -46.97
N VAL A 1055 31.95 0.10 -46.05
CA VAL A 1055 30.80 0.98 -46.28
C VAL A 1055 31.21 2.20 -47.12
N ASN A 1056 30.42 2.57 -48.13
CA ASN A 1056 30.61 3.81 -48.89
C ASN A 1056 29.56 4.87 -48.47
N SER A 1057 30.01 6.02 -47.96
CA SER A 1057 29.14 7.15 -47.64
C SER A 1057 29.90 8.48 -47.61
N THR A 1058 29.23 9.59 -47.91
CA THR A 1058 29.77 10.94 -47.64
C THR A 1058 29.85 11.25 -46.14
N GLN A 1059 29.13 10.46 -45.34
CA GLN A 1059 29.05 10.50 -43.87
C GLN A 1059 30.07 9.58 -43.19
N LEU A 1060 30.85 8.82 -43.98
CA LEU A 1060 31.82 7.85 -43.49
C LEU A 1060 33.08 8.53 -42.94
N ARG A 1061 33.50 8.18 -41.73
CA ARG A 1061 34.81 8.57 -41.19
C ARG A 1061 35.59 7.29 -40.84
N GLN A 1062 36.73 7.14 -41.52
CA GLN A 1062 37.61 5.97 -41.37
C GLN A 1062 38.50 6.08 -40.12
N ASP A 1063 38.87 7.31 -39.75
CA ASP A 1063 39.67 7.63 -38.56
C ASP A 1063 38.82 8.52 -37.63
N PHE A 1064 38.06 7.89 -36.74
CA PHE A 1064 37.24 8.57 -35.74
C PHE A 1064 37.84 8.24 -34.36
N ASP A 1065 38.50 9.22 -33.74
CA ASP A 1065 39.21 9.09 -32.47
C ASP A 1065 38.58 10.03 -31.42
N ILE A 1066 38.06 9.47 -30.32
CA ILE A 1066 37.40 10.22 -29.25
C ILE A 1066 38.31 10.20 -28.01
N ARG A 1067 38.98 11.34 -27.77
CA ARG A 1067 39.74 11.85 -26.56
C ARG A 1067 41.27 11.77 -26.70
N THR A 1068 42.10 12.82 -26.46
CA THR A 1068 42.09 13.89 -25.42
C THR A 1068 42.93 15.10 -25.88
N ILE A 1069 42.73 16.29 -25.28
CA ILE A 1069 43.56 17.50 -25.51
C ILE A 1069 44.75 17.48 -24.53
N GLU A 1070 46.00 17.57 -25.02
CA GLU A 1070 47.16 17.91 -24.17
C GLU A 1070 47.29 19.44 -24.00
N GLU A 1071 47.90 19.88 -22.89
CA GLU A 1071 47.93 21.28 -22.41
C GLU A 1071 48.44 22.34 -23.42
N ASP A 1072 49.06 21.96 -24.54
CA ASP A 1072 49.65 22.87 -25.54
C ASP A 1072 48.90 22.96 -26.89
N GLY A 1073 47.80 22.21 -27.08
CA GLY A 1073 46.90 22.37 -28.23
C GLY A 1073 47.38 21.82 -29.59
N ALA A 1074 48.39 20.94 -29.63
CA ALA A 1074 48.78 20.21 -30.85
C ALA A 1074 48.32 18.73 -30.81
N ILE A 1075 47.84 18.19 -31.94
CA ILE A 1075 47.24 16.83 -32.04
C ILE A 1075 48.24 15.83 -32.66
N THR A 1076 48.50 14.69 -31.99
CA THR A 1076 49.18 13.51 -32.58
C THR A 1076 48.53 12.21 -32.06
N VAL A 1077 48.36 11.18 -32.92
CA VAL A 1077 47.46 10.00 -32.72
C VAL A 1077 48.18 8.73 -32.22
N GLN A 1078 47.64 8.01 -31.20
CA GLN A 1078 47.93 6.57 -30.94
C GLN A 1078 46.88 5.81 -30.06
N GLU A 1079 46.07 4.95 -30.71
CA GLU A 1079 45.33 3.70 -30.34
C GLU A 1079 44.27 3.58 -29.20
N TYR A 1080 42.98 3.45 -29.59
CA TYR A 1080 41.87 2.73 -28.93
C TYR A 1080 41.60 1.41 -29.70
N ASN A 1081 41.74 0.24 -29.07
CA ASN A 1081 41.92 -1.05 -29.77
C ASN A 1081 40.74 -2.06 -29.74
N VAL A 1082 39.46 -1.65 -29.58
CA VAL A 1082 38.35 -2.65 -29.45
C VAL A 1082 37.19 -2.53 -30.45
N LEU A 1083 36.93 -1.38 -31.08
CA LEU A 1083 35.94 -1.31 -32.18
C LEU A 1083 36.61 -0.76 -33.45
N PRO A 1084 36.97 -1.62 -34.42
CA PRO A 1084 37.47 -1.13 -35.69
C PRO A 1084 36.36 -0.36 -36.41
N GLY A 1085 36.70 0.79 -37.01
CA GLY A 1085 35.81 1.52 -37.91
C GLY A 1085 35.44 0.70 -39.17
N PRO A 1086 34.57 1.23 -40.05
CA PRO A 1086 34.26 2.66 -40.19
C PRO A 1086 32.94 3.11 -39.53
N PHE A 1087 32.89 4.39 -39.10
CA PHE A 1087 31.71 5.01 -38.50
C PHE A 1087 30.99 5.94 -39.49
N LEU A 1088 29.67 6.05 -39.37
CA LEU A 1088 28.82 6.99 -40.10
C LEU A 1088 28.38 8.11 -39.17
N LEU A 1089 28.64 9.37 -39.56
CA LEU A 1089 28.20 10.56 -38.84
C LEU A 1089 26.98 11.19 -39.53
N SER A 1090 25.85 11.30 -38.84
CA SER A 1090 24.69 12.01 -39.36
C SER A 1090 24.98 13.50 -39.55
N PRO A 1091 24.23 14.21 -40.41
CA PRO A 1091 24.07 15.65 -40.24
C PRO A 1091 23.56 15.97 -38.83
N PRO A 1092 23.79 17.20 -38.35
CA PRO A 1092 23.10 17.68 -37.17
C PRO A 1092 21.59 17.55 -37.35
N THR A 1093 20.91 17.09 -36.32
CA THR A 1093 19.46 16.96 -36.28
C THR A 1093 18.79 18.31 -36.52
N ASP A 1094 17.66 18.29 -37.21
CA ASP A 1094 16.88 19.49 -37.51
C ASP A 1094 16.10 19.98 -36.27
N ALA A 1095 15.28 21.02 -36.45
CA ALA A 1095 14.45 21.60 -35.39
C ALA A 1095 13.42 20.61 -34.81
N GLN A 1096 13.23 19.45 -35.45
CA GLN A 1096 12.35 18.36 -35.05
C GLN A 1096 13.16 17.16 -34.53
N GLY A 1097 14.46 17.29 -34.31
CA GLY A 1097 15.32 16.22 -33.79
C GLY A 1097 15.66 15.17 -34.84
N ARG A 1098 15.32 15.38 -36.12
CA ARG A 1098 15.47 14.36 -37.17
C ARG A 1098 16.78 14.49 -37.93
N THR A 1099 17.37 13.37 -38.30
CA THR A 1099 18.54 13.31 -39.18
C THR A 1099 18.54 12.03 -40.03
N LEU A 1100 19.29 12.06 -41.13
CA LEU A 1100 19.37 10.95 -42.09
C LEU A 1100 20.79 10.40 -42.17
N ILE A 1101 20.91 9.07 -42.11
CA ILE A 1101 22.15 8.35 -42.41
C ILE A 1101 21.97 7.58 -43.70
N THR A 1102 22.77 7.91 -44.72
CA THR A 1102 22.78 7.29 -46.04
C THR A 1102 24.12 6.64 -46.31
N PHE A 1103 24.11 5.39 -46.78
CA PHE A 1103 25.31 4.63 -47.09
C PHE A 1103 25.04 3.49 -48.06
N ASN A 1104 26.10 2.99 -48.69
CA ASN A 1104 26.04 1.88 -49.62
C ASN A 1104 26.93 0.73 -49.12
N VAL A 1105 26.40 -0.49 -49.14
CA VAL A 1105 27.08 -1.72 -48.73
C VAL A 1105 27.40 -2.58 -49.97
N PRO A 1106 28.69 -2.85 -50.27
CA PRO A 1106 29.07 -3.84 -51.29
C PRO A 1106 28.67 -5.25 -50.86
N ASP A 1107 28.31 -6.10 -51.83
CA ASP A 1107 27.94 -7.52 -51.61
C ASP A 1107 28.92 -8.20 -50.62
N PRO A 1108 28.46 -8.61 -49.43
CA PRO A 1108 29.31 -9.24 -48.41
C PRO A 1108 29.67 -10.69 -48.74
N GLY A 1109 29.34 -11.18 -49.95
CA GLY A 1109 29.67 -12.53 -50.43
C GLY A 1109 28.53 -13.53 -50.23
N VAL A 1110 27.28 -13.06 -50.32
CA VAL A 1110 26.10 -13.91 -50.09
C VAL A 1110 25.82 -14.75 -51.35
N PRO A 1111 25.73 -16.09 -51.25
CA PRO A 1111 25.46 -16.93 -52.41
C PRO A 1111 24.06 -16.65 -53.00
N PRO A 1112 23.84 -16.88 -54.31
CA PRO A 1112 22.55 -16.62 -54.95
C PRO A 1112 21.40 -17.37 -54.26
N GLY A 1113 20.42 -16.62 -53.73
CA GLY A 1113 19.27 -17.16 -52.98
C GLY A 1113 19.47 -17.33 -51.48
N GLY A 1114 20.61 -16.89 -50.92
CA GLY A 1114 20.82 -16.79 -49.47
C GLY A 1114 20.21 -15.53 -48.86
N ALA A 1115 19.87 -15.60 -47.57
CA ALA A 1115 19.34 -14.46 -46.80
C ALA A 1115 20.47 -13.52 -46.35
N LEU A 1116 20.23 -12.22 -46.37
CA LEU A 1116 21.14 -11.20 -45.82
C LEU A 1116 20.37 -10.29 -44.89
N GLU A 1117 20.81 -10.23 -43.63
CA GLU A 1117 20.29 -9.26 -42.67
C GLU A 1117 21.33 -8.16 -42.45
N LEU A 1118 20.86 -6.92 -42.42
CA LEU A 1118 21.67 -5.75 -42.12
C LEU A 1118 21.14 -5.02 -40.90
N ARG A 1119 22.05 -4.49 -40.10
CA ARG A 1119 21.73 -3.66 -38.95
C ARG A 1119 22.50 -2.35 -39.00
N LEU A 1120 21.79 -1.23 -38.91
CA LEU A 1120 22.43 0.04 -38.60
C LEU A 1120 22.45 0.21 -37.08
N GLY A 1121 23.60 -0.02 -36.45
CA GLY A 1121 23.77 0.09 -35.00
C GLY A 1121 24.22 1.50 -34.60
N ILE A 1122 23.42 2.18 -33.80
CA ILE A 1122 23.77 3.49 -33.24
C ILE A 1122 24.82 3.31 -32.16
N GLN A 1123 25.94 3.98 -32.35
CA GLN A 1123 27.02 4.03 -31.39
C GLN A 1123 26.82 5.23 -30.47
N ALA A 1124 26.53 6.43 -31.00
CA ALA A 1124 26.44 7.69 -30.23
C ALA A 1124 25.41 8.70 -30.73
N VAL A 1125 25.10 9.66 -29.84
CA VAL A 1125 24.55 10.97 -30.16
C VAL A 1125 25.41 12.03 -29.47
N LEU A 1126 25.91 13.03 -30.20
CA LEU A 1126 26.89 14.01 -29.71
C LEU A 1126 26.48 15.46 -30.03
N GLU A 1127 26.77 16.38 -29.12
CA GLU A 1127 26.55 17.81 -29.34
C GLU A 1127 27.70 18.41 -30.14
N ARG A 1128 27.36 19.16 -31.19
CA ARG A 1128 28.36 19.80 -32.06
C ARG A 1128 28.96 21.05 -31.41
N SER A 1129 30.27 21.25 -31.58
CA SER A 1129 30.87 22.56 -31.26
C SER A 1129 30.63 23.60 -32.36
N PRO A 1130 30.79 24.91 -32.08
CA PRO A 1130 30.65 25.97 -33.09
C PRO A 1130 31.52 25.80 -34.35
N GLY A 1131 32.62 25.05 -34.27
CA GLY A 1131 33.50 24.72 -35.39
C GLY A 1131 33.16 23.45 -36.17
N HIS A 1132 32.08 22.74 -35.80
CA HIS A 1132 31.71 21.47 -36.41
C HIS A 1132 31.35 21.63 -37.89
N THR A 1133 32.00 20.86 -38.75
CA THR A 1133 31.59 20.68 -40.15
C THR A 1133 31.60 19.19 -40.49
N PRO A 1134 30.84 18.74 -41.51
CA PRO A 1134 30.92 17.36 -41.95
C PRO A 1134 32.38 16.94 -42.23
N ALA A 1135 33.21 17.79 -42.84
CA ALA A 1135 34.60 17.48 -43.15
C ALA A 1135 35.56 17.52 -41.94
N VAL A 1136 35.20 18.20 -40.85
CA VAL A 1136 36.01 18.36 -39.64
C VAL A 1136 35.07 18.27 -38.42
N PRO A 1137 34.77 17.06 -37.93
CA PRO A 1137 33.84 16.87 -36.83
C PRO A 1137 34.50 17.28 -35.51
N VAL A 1138 33.93 18.30 -34.85
CA VAL A 1138 34.34 18.78 -33.51
C VAL A 1138 33.10 18.79 -32.63
N PHE A 1139 33.22 18.32 -31.39
CA PHE A 1139 32.11 18.14 -30.45
C PHE A 1139 32.42 18.81 -29.11
N GLU A 1140 31.38 19.23 -28.40
CA GLU A 1140 31.52 19.86 -27.08
C GLU A 1140 32.09 18.87 -26.06
N TYR A 1141 33.01 19.34 -25.21
CA TYR A 1141 33.70 18.49 -24.23
C TYR A 1141 32.72 17.80 -23.25
N SER A 1142 31.67 18.51 -22.84
CA SER A 1142 30.61 18.00 -21.97
C SER A 1142 29.80 16.86 -22.59
N SER A 1143 29.72 16.76 -23.93
CA SER A 1143 29.00 15.69 -24.63
C SER A 1143 29.72 14.33 -24.57
N ILE A 1144 31.00 14.33 -24.21
CA ILE A 1144 31.88 13.17 -24.18
C ILE A 1144 31.97 12.59 -22.74
N GLU A 1145 31.87 13.42 -21.70
CA GLU A 1145 31.89 12.95 -20.30
C GLU A 1145 30.60 12.20 -19.88
N VAL A 1146 29.47 12.45 -20.57
CA VAL A 1146 28.14 11.85 -20.30
C VAL A 1146 27.97 10.44 -20.90
N TRP A 1147 29.04 9.81 -21.37
CA TRP A 1147 28.94 8.60 -22.20
C TRP A 1147 28.85 7.28 -21.41
N SER A 1148 27.67 6.97 -20.88
CA SER A 1148 27.04 5.63 -20.96
C SER A 1148 26.42 5.49 -22.37
N MET A 1149 26.39 4.29 -22.98
CA MET A 1149 25.65 4.08 -24.24
C MET A 1149 24.23 4.66 -24.11
N PRO A 1150 23.64 5.30 -25.15
CA PRO A 1150 22.39 6.07 -24.99
C PRO A 1150 21.31 5.27 -24.27
N ALA A 1151 20.56 5.90 -23.34
CA ALA A 1151 19.52 5.29 -22.50
C ALA A 1151 18.39 4.60 -23.29
N THR A 1152 18.34 4.80 -24.62
CA THR A 1152 17.55 4.07 -25.62
C THR A 1152 17.48 2.55 -25.35
N ALA A 1153 16.29 1.94 -25.40
CA ALA A 1153 16.13 0.48 -25.28
C ALA A 1153 16.90 -0.28 -26.38
N SER A 1154 17.35 -1.51 -26.10
CA SER A 1154 18.18 -2.32 -27.02
C SER A 1154 17.58 -2.48 -28.42
N GLU A 1155 16.26 -2.53 -28.51
CA GLU A 1155 15.44 -2.61 -29.74
C GLU A 1155 15.47 -1.35 -30.61
N HIS A 1156 15.76 -0.18 -30.02
CA HIS A 1156 15.85 1.11 -30.73
C HIS A 1156 17.31 1.52 -31.03
N ARG A 1157 18.30 0.77 -30.53
CA ARG A 1157 19.75 1.00 -30.77
C ARG A 1157 20.25 0.48 -32.11
N GLY A 1158 19.39 -0.19 -32.87
CA GLY A 1158 19.68 -0.47 -34.26
C GLY A 1158 18.45 -0.97 -34.99
N VAL A 1159 18.36 -0.62 -36.27
CA VAL A 1159 17.29 -1.09 -37.13
C VAL A 1159 17.81 -2.21 -38.01
N GLU A 1160 17.11 -3.32 -38.00
CA GLU A 1160 17.44 -4.52 -38.76
C GLU A 1160 16.61 -4.57 -40.05
N PHE A 1161 17.19 -5.05 -41.14
CA PHE A 1161 16.51 -5.26 -42.41
C PHE A 1161 16.95 -6.60 -43.00
N ALA A 1162 15.99 -7.47 -43.29
CA ALA A 1162 16.23 -8.75 -43.94
C ALA A 1162 15.93 -8.63 -45.45
N PHE A 1163 16.85 -9.13 -46.27
CA PHE A 1163 16.77 -9.21 -47.73
C PHE A 1163 16.79 -10.65 -48.21
#